data_AF-A0A9Q9D5Q0-F1
#
_entry.id   AF-A0A9Q9D5Q0-F1
#
_cell.length_a   1.000
_cell.length_b   1.000
_cell.length_c   1.000
_cell.angle_alpha   90.00
_cell.angle_beta   90.00
_cell.angle_gamma   90.00
#
_symmetry.space_group_name_H-M   'P 1'
#
loop_
_entity.id
_entity.type
_entity.pdbx_description
1 polymer ?
#
loop_
_entity_poly.entity_id
_entity_poly.type
_entity_poly.pdbx_seq_one_letter_code
_entity_poly.pdbx_strand_id
1 'polypeptide(L)'
;MSRGFIITQAGKKLLAELVITGELNITRVMVGKGELQQGFWLKEFGVFAKDGENEILLYYASLGEYPQYIEAYENGKVNIKKYPVSILVTDDIKVNIAYAALAFVTEQRMKEFVEIEALPYLESVLAESESSILSELDKKADKQTVQQALDTKADAEIMQIALDQKANAQEVQIALDKKADKETVTEELTKKANAETVEQALNQKADIETMQQALDQKANEMEMLQKLSEKADKETVIQQLAVKADKEDVKTELDKKVDKEEIEELLQQQIDGANIALELDKKADKETVAEELAKKADAETMQEELNKKADMETMQVELDQKADNETMQVELAKKADNETMQVALDQKADNETMQEELNKKADTETITTELAKKANVSHSHNYAGSSSAGGVANSATKLNTARTIDGVPFDGSANIVHFGVCETAADVAAKVVTVPSFSYVDGARIMVLFTKGTTLKQSTTLNVNNLGAKNIIGAYNRWPSNIIFEQGNIVELVYYKGLFIIVTANAISLANARSIRVNLASTSSTNFDGSANITPGVTGTLPIANGGTGATTAENARTNLGAFSSSGGTISGNVIINGTVAEGNSNTAATGDYSHAEGYATKANGNYSHTEGVHSTATGYSSHAEGGNTLASGSQSHAEGYNTIANGTYSHVEGSSCYTDGRYGDHASGSASVAASNDTVLFVLSATETTIILDNTMIYDANNTLSNILKRFAANQEILLLNSYYANGSFIKKKIVSVDMTNYKIVIDSAVPTSNFECSLIINPSAKSTSRYYPCYAEGTKCVSIGSHSSHAEGYETKATGSSSHTEGYRTIANNYSHAEGYQTKAEGYYAHAEGYYTTAVDYSHAANYHTKASALYQTAIGKYNKESKVETDKFIIGNGTSDTARSNCLRVTNTSGVYSNSTFKSSGADYAEMFEWLDGNTDKKERTGLFVTLEKDKIRVATPEDDYILGIVSACPSVCGDVHDDTWANMHLTTVFGEPVLEEVEIPERTEEFMTRNEEGEEVKEVIVIEQAHTEIRQKLNTEYDNTKEYIPRSERTEWDAVGILGKLVAIDDGSCEENGWCKVGEGGIATISEQKTRFRVMKRLDQNHIKLLIL
;
A
#
# COMPACT_ATOMS: atom_id res chain seq x y z
N MET A 1 17.61 8.04 -6.77
CA MET A 1 17.21 9.44 -6.41
C MET A 1 15.97 9.83 -7.21
N SER A 2 14.92 10.33 -6.54
CA SER A 2 13.71 10.84 -7.20
C SER A 2 14.05 12.05 -8.10
N ARG A 3 13.38 12.17 -9.25
CA ARG A 3 13.48 13.36 -10.12
C ARG A 3 13.12 14.58 -9.29
N GLY A 4 14.04 15.52 -9.15
CA GLY A 4 13.89 16.63 -8.21
C GLY A 4 14.46 17.93 -8.78
N PHE A 5 13.70 19.02 -8.59
CA PHE A 5 14.09 20.37 -8.93
C PHE A 5 14.32 21.16 -7.64
N ILE A 6 15.50 21.74 -7.47
CA ILE A 6 15.82 22.56 -6.29
C ILE A 6 16.17 23.97 -6.77
N ILE A 7 15.39 24.95 -6.30
CA ILE A 7 15.76 26.37 -6.40
C ILE A 7 16.59 26.70 -5.17
N THR A 8 17.81 27.20 -5.38
CA THR A 8 18.69 27.57 -4.26
C THR A 8 18.07 28.71 -3.46
N GLN A 9 18.39 28.81 -2.17
CA GLN A 9 17.86 29.87 -1.31
C GLN A 9 18.22 31.28 -1.83
N ALA A 10 19.41 31.42 -2.44
CA ALA A 10 19.84 32.62 -3.14
C ALA A 10 19.05 32.87 -4.44
N GLY A 11 18.77 31.82 -5.22
CA GLY A 11 17.93 31.90 -6.43
C GLY A 11 16.50 32.32 -6.14
N LYS A 12 15.91 31.89 -5.01
CA LYS A 12 14.58 32.35 -4.56
C LYS A 12 14.54 33.85 -4.29
N LYS A 13 15.61 34.42 -3.73
CA LYS A 13 15.71 35.85 -3.43
C LYS A 13 15.81 36.69 -4.72
N LEU A 14 16.62 36.24 -5.69
CA LEU A 14 16.81 36.90 -6.98
C LEU A 14 15.53 36.83 -7.86
N LEU A 15 14.83 35.68 -7.83
CA LEU A 15 13.54 35.51 -8.52
C LEU A 15 12.43 36.38 -7.91
N ALA A 16 12.46 36.63 -6.59
CA ALA A 16 11.52 37.52 -5.92
C ALA A 16 11.75 39.01 -6.28
N GLU A 17 13.01 39.42 -6.48
CA GLU A 17 13.35 40.76 -6.97
C GLU A 17 12.98 40.96 -8.45
N LEU A 18 12.92 39.87 -9.24
CA LEU A 18 12.56 39.92 -10.67
C LEU A 18 11.11 40.25 -10.97
N VAL A 19 10.21 39.90 -10.05
CA VAL A 19 8.78 40.24 -10.14
C VAL A 19 8.59 41.77 -10.16
N ILE A 20 9.61 42.54 -9.77
CA ILE A 20 9.60 44.01 -9.73
C ILE A 20 10.25 44.63 -10.99
N THR A 21 11.24 43.99 -11.63
CA THR A 21 12.11 44.61 -12.67
C THR A 21 11.98 44.03 -14.08
N GLY A 22 11.36 42.86 -14.24
CA GLY A 22 10.86 42.37 -15.54
C GLY A 22 11.82 41.60 -16.45
N GLU A 23 13.14 41.59 -16.24
CA GLU A 23 14.06 40.77 -17.04
C GLU A 23 15.23 40.20 -16.21
N LEU A 24 15.57 38.92 -16.44
CA LEU A 24 16.74 38.23 -15.85
C LEU A 24 17.72 37.86 -16.95
N ASN A 25 18.97 38.34 -16.85
CA ASN A 25 20.04 37.95 -17.77
C ASN A 25 20.62 36.59 -17.34
N ILE A 26 20.17 35.51 -17.98
CA ILE A 26 20.77 34.17 -17.84
C ILE A 26 22.17 34.20 -18.43
N THR A 27 23.17 33.84 -17.65
CA THR A 27 24.58 33.95 -18.03
C THR A 27 25.15 32.66 -18.62
N ARG A 28 24.76 31.49 -18.08
CA ARG A 28 25.11 30.18 -18.65
C ARG A 28 24.28 29.04 -18.08
N VAL A 29 24.25 27.93 -18.84
CA VAL A 29 23.78 26.62 -18.39
C VAL A 29 24.98 25.70 -18.33
N MET A 30 25.28 25.13 -17.16
CA MET A 30 26.28 24.07 -17.05
C MET A 30 25.60 22.72 -17.25
N VAL A 31 26.06 22.02 -18.28
CA VAL A 31 25.78 20.62 -18.56
C VAL A 31 27.07 19.81 -18.38
N GLY A 32 26.99 18.58 -17.89
CA GLY A 32 28.17 17.72 -17.71
C GLY A 32 29.00 17.56 -19.00
N LYS A 33 30.30 17.25 -18.86
CA LYS A 33 31.30 17.21 -19.97
C LYS A 33 30.79 16.52 -21.25
N GLY A 34 30.74 17.26 -22.37
CA GLY A 34 30.46 16.77 -23.72
C GLY A 34 30.60 17.88 -24.77
N GLU A 35 30.85 17.52 -26.04
CA GLU A 35 30.97 18.48 -27.16
C GLU A 35 29.68 18.46 -28.02
N LEU A 36 29.11 19.64 -28.30
CA LEU A 36 27.83 19.81 -29.03
C LEU A 36 27.82 19.14 -30.41
N GLN A 37 28.97 18.92 -31.04
CA GLN A 37 29.08 18.33 -32.38
C GLN A 37 28.99 16.79 -32.42
N GLN A 38 29.00 16.11 -31.26
CA GLN A 38 29.02 14.64 -31.19
C GLN A 38 27.82 14.04 -30.43
N GLY A 39 26.99 14.88 -29.81
CA GLY A 39 25.93 14.47 -28.90
C GLY A 39 26.48 13.95 -27.56
N PHE A 40 25.72 14.08 -26.47
CA PHE A 40 26.19 13.72 -25.13
C PHE A 40 25.05 13.30 -24.20
N TRP A 41 25.38 12.52 -23.18
CA TRP A 41 24.43 12.04 -22.17
C TRP A 41 24.35 13.02 -20.99
N LEU A 42 23.17 13.59 -20.75
CA LEU A 42 22.91 14.57 -19.71
C LEU A 42 22.25 13.90 -18.49
N LYS A 43 22.92 13.94 -17.34
CA LYS A 43 22.39 13.42 -16.06
C LYS A 43 21.83 14.52 -15.15
N GLU A 44 22.46 15.69 -15.19
CA GLU A 44 22.15 16.85 -14.38
C GLU A 44 22.51 18.14 -15.11
N PHE A 45 21.84 19.24 -14.78
CA PHE A 45 22.18 20.57 -15.29
C PHE A 45 21.91 21.67 -14.28
N GLY A 46 22.69 22.75 -14.36
CA GLY A 46 22.54 23.95 -13.54
C GLY A 46 22.38 25.20 -14.40
N VAL A 47 21.46 26.10 -14.05
CA VAL A 47 21.22 27.37 -14.74
C VAL A 47 21.65 28.53 -13.84
N PHE A 48 22.48 29.42 -14.37
CA PHE A 48 23.04 30.56 -13.63
C PHE A 48 22.55 31.89 -14.21
N ALA A 49 22.41 32.90 -13.36
CA ALA A 49 22.18 34.28 -13.77
C ALA A 49 23.02 35.26 -12.97
N LYS A 50 23.13 36.48 -13.51
CA LYS A 50 23.90 37.56 -12.90
C LYS A 50 23.07 38.33 -11.88
N ASP A 51 23.66 38.57 -10.72
CA ASP A 51 23.20 39.53 -9.71
C ASP A 51 24.32 40.57 -9.49
N GLY A 52 24.19 41.72 -10.14
CA GLY A 52 25.27 42.70 -10.24
C GLY A 52 26.51 42.16 -10.95
N GLU A 53 27.65 42.08 -10.24
CA GLU A 53 28.90 41.51 -10.76
C GLU A 53 29.06 40.00 -10.48
N ASN A 54 28.21 39.41 -9.63
CA ASN A 54 28.31 38.01 -9.21
C ASN A 54 27.39 37.09 -10.02
N GLU A 55 27.82 35.84 -10.23
CA GLU A 55 27.03 34.81 -10.90
C GLU A 55 26.44 33.84 -9.86
N ILE A 56 25.11 33.69 -9.86
CA ILE A 56 24.37 32.91 -8.87
C ILE A 56 23.65 31.74 -9.57
N LEU A 57 23.73 30.54 -8.98
CA LEU A 57 22.99 29.36 -9.42
C LEU A 57 21.50 29.51 -9.11
N LEU A 58 20.67 29.64 -10.14
CA LEU A 58 19.22 29.76 -10.01
C LEU A 58 18.55 28.41 -9.82
N TYR A 59 18.88 27.46 -10.69
CA TYR A 59 18.21 26.16 -10.79
C TYR A 59 19.23 25.05 -10.86
N TYR A 60 18.99 23.97 -10.13
CA TYR A 60 19.68 22.71 -10.30
C TYR A 60 18.67 21.59 -10.44
N ALA A 61 18.85 20.76 -11.47
CA ALA A 61 17.94 19.66 -11.78
C ALA A 61 18.73 18.37 -12.01
N SER A 62 18.26 17.30 -11.38
CA SER A 62 18.70 15.93 -11.66
C SER A 62 17.61 15.21 -12.47
N LEU A 63 18.00 14.63 -13.61
CA LEU A 63 17.07 13.96 -14.53
C LEU A 63 16.77 12.51 -14.10
N GLY A 64 17.32 12.05 -12.97
CA GLY A 64 17.13 10.72 -12.39
C GLY A 64 18.33 9.79 -12.64
N GLU A 65 18.13 8.49 -12.41
CA GLU A 65 19.20 7.48 -12.43
C GLU A 65 19.75 7.18 -13.83
N TYR A 66 18.91 7.34 -14.86
CA TYR A 66 19.27 7.11 -16.27
C TYR A 66 19.55 8.45 -16.99
N PRO A 67 20.79 8.72 -17.43
CA PRO A 67 21.11 9.93 -18.18
C PRO A 67 20.36 9.96 -19.51
N GLN A 68 20.07 11.15 -20.02
CA GLN A 68 19.30 11.36 -21.26
C GLN A 68 20.22 11.80 -22.40
N TYR A 69 20.13 11.16 -23.56
CA TYR A 69 20.97 11.52 -24.71
C TYR A 69 20.47 12.79 -25.39
N ILE A 70 21.39 13.73 -25.60
CA ILE A 70 21.21 14.93 -26.40
C ILE A 70 21.99 14.70 -27.70
N GLU A 71 21.28 14.77 -28.83
CA GLU A 71 21.87 14.54 -30.16
C GLU A 71 22.84 15.66 -30.55
N ALA A 72 23.75 15.35 -31.48
CA ALA A 72 24.69 16.33 -32.04
C ALA A 72 23.93 17.48 -32.73
N TYR A 73 24.38 18.71 -32.52
CA TYR A 73 23.84 19.88 -33.21
C TYR A 73 24.14 19.80 -34.72
N GLU A 74 23.09 19.77 -35.54
CA GLU A 74 23.16 19.91 -36.99
C GLU A 74 22.68 21.32 -37.39
N ASN A 75 23.53 22.04 -38.14
CA ASN A 75 23.29 23.43 -38.50
C ASN A 75 21.93 23.61 -39.19
N GLY A 76 21.06 24.45 -38.61
CA GLY A 76 19.69 24.71 -39.09
C GLY A 76 18.57 23.83 -38.52
N LYS A 77 18.87 22.83 -37.67
CA LYS A 77 17.84 22.04 -36.94
C LYS A 77 17.70 22.50 -35.49
N VAL A 78 16.46 22.70 -35.07
CA VAL A 78 16.08 23.07 -33.70
C VAL A 78 15.69 21.81 -32.93
N ASN A 79 16.43 21.46 -31.88
CA ASN A 79 16.09 20.35 -30.97
C ASN A 79 15.56 20.93 -29.64
N ILE A 80 14.27 20.74 -29.37
CA ILE A 80 13.60 21.20 -28.14
C ILE A 80 13.22 19.98 -27.32
N LYS A 81 13.85 19.82 -26.15
CA LYS A 81 13.43 18.84 -25.15
C LYS A 81 12.57 19.54 -24.11
N LYS A 82 11.31 19.13 -23.98
CA LYS A 82 10.36 19.68 -23.00
C LYS A 82 10.53 18.97 -21.67
N TYR A 83 11.19 19.65 -20.75
CA TYR A 83 11.12 19.41 -19.30
C TYR A 83 10.34 20.60 -18.69
N PRO A 84 10.16 20.73 -17.36
CA PRO A 84 9.66 21.98 -16.78
C PRO A 84 10.47 23.25 -17.10
N VAL A 85 11.56 23.12 -17.89
CA VAL A 85 12.25 24.18 -18.60
C VAL A 85 12.39 23.75 -20.07
N SER A 86 12.20 24.66 -21.03
CA SER A 86 12.49 24.41 -22.45
C SER A 86 13.89 24.92 -22.78
N ILE A 87 14.80 24.03 -23.17
CA ILE A 87 16.16 24.38 -23.59
C ILE A 87 16.22 24.27 -25.11
N LEU A 88 16.50 25.38 -25.78
CA LEU A 88 16.68 25.46 -27.23
C LEU A 88 18.19 25.47 -27.54
N VAL A 89 18.67 24.40 -28.18
CA VAL A 89 20.08 24.27 -28.55
C VAL A 89 20.30 24.89 -29.95
N THR A 90 20.98 26.02 -29.98
CA THR A 90 21.44 26.78 -31.16
C THR A 90 22.89 27.21 -30.94
N ASP A 91 23.57 27.82 -31.93
CA ASP A 91 24.93 28.37 -31.79
C ASP A 91 25.11 29.24 -30.53
N ASP A 92 24.04 29.93 -30.09
CA ASP A 92 24.02 30.79 -28.90
C ASP A 92 23.28 30.24 -27.65
N ILE A 93 22.83 28.97 -27.63
CA ILE A 93 21.98 28.31 -26.58
C ILE A 93 20.96 29.24 -25.89
N LYS A 94 19.67 29.17 -26.28
CA LYS A 94 18.59 29.95 -25.64
C LYS A 94 17.77 29.09 -24.67
N VAL A 95 17.56 29.55 -23.44
CA VAL A 95 16.71 28.86 -22.45
C VAL A 95 15.43 29.66 -22.23
N ASN A 96 14.28 29.00 -22.31
CA ASN A 96 12.99 29.61 -22.03
C ASN A 96 12.33 28.89 -20.85
N ILE A 97 12.12 29.62 -19.76
CA ILE A 97 11.53 29.08 -18.54
C ILE A 97 10.03 29.39 -18.57
N ALA A 98 9.22 28.37 -18.79
CA ALA A 98 7.77 28.50 -18.76
C ALA A 98 7.22 27.56 -17.69
N TYR A 99 6.80 28.10 -16.54
CA TYR A 99 5.95 27.39 -15.60
C TYR A 99 4.83 28.28 -15.07
N ALA A 100 3.63 27.71 -14.99
CA ALA A 100 2.51 28.27 -14.26
C ALA A 100 2.73 28.05 -12.76
N ALA A 101 2.62 29.12 -11.97
CA ALA A 101 2.97 29.19 -10.55
C ALA A 101 1.93 28.53 -9.62
N LEU A 102 1.62 27.24 -9.78
CA LEU A 102 0.61 26.54 -8.95
C LEU A 102 1.09 25.29 -8.20
N ALA A 103 2.38 25.00 -8.17
CA ALA A 103 2.88 23.81 -7.47
C ALA A 103 3.21 24.03 -5.98
N PHE A 104 2.47 24.88 -5.24
CA PHE A 104 2.42 24.83 -3.76
C PHE A 104 1.13 25.47 -3.28
N VAL A 105 0.25 24.67 -2.69
CA VAL A 105 -1.09 25.08 -2.30
C VAL A 105 -1.22 24.87 -0.79
N THR A 106 -1.30 25.96 -0.04
CA THR A 106 -1.72 25.96 1.36
C THR A 106 -3.22 25.60 1.46
N GLU A 107 -3.71 25.18 2.62
CA GLU A 107 -5.12 24.80 2.82
C GLU A 107 -6.12 25.85 2.29
N GLN A 108 -5.83 27.14 2.48
CA GLN A 108 -6.63 28.24 1.95
C GLN A 108 -6.57 28.34 0.41
N ARG A 109 -5.43 28.02 -0.19
CA ARG A 109 -5.24 27.97 -1.65
C ARG A 109 -5.89 26.71 -2.25
N MET A 110 -6.04 25.63 -1.48
CA MET A 110 -6.71 24.40 -1.92
C MET A 110 -8.21 24.65 -2.05
N LYS A 111 -8.76 25.42 -1.12
CA LYS A 111 -10.15 25.85 -1.17
C LYS A 111 -10.43 26.75 -2.38
N GLU A 112 -9.55 27.72 -2.68
CA GLU A 112 -9.65 28.54 -3.89
C GLU A 112 -9.48 27.72 -5.18
N PHE A 113 -8.57 26.74 -5.21
CA PHE A 113 -8.40 25.84 -6.36
C PHE A 113 -9.66 25.01 -6.61
N VAL A 114 -10.31 24.50 -5.56
CA VAL A 114 -11.57 23.76 -5.70
C VAL A 114 -12.68 24.67 -6.23
N GLU A 115 -12.83 25.89 -5.69
CA GLU A 115 -13.94 26.79 -6.02
C GLU A 115 -13.77 27.55 -7.35
N ILE A 116 -12.54 27.85 -7.79
CA ILE A 116 -12.26 28.71 -8.95
C ILE A 116 -11.71 27.93 -10.16
N GLU A 117 -11.01 26.80 -9.96
CA GLU A 117 -10.39 26.03 -11.05
C GLU A 117 -11.01 24.64 -11.22
N ALA A 118 -11.16 23.85 -10.15
CA ALA A 118 -11.65 22.48 -10.25
C ALA A 118 -13.17 22.42 -10.52
N LEU A 119 -13.99 23.24 -9.85
CA LEU A 119 -15.43 23.30 -10.11
C LEU A 119 -15.73 23.77 -11.54
N PRO A 120 -15.17 24.87 -12.05
CA PRO A 120 -15.42 25.30 -13.43
C PRO A 120 -14.83 24.35 -14.48
N TYR A 121 -13.72 23.64 -14.18
CA TYR A 121 -13.20 22.58 -15.05
C TYR A 121 -14.13 21.35 -15.06
N LEU A 122 -14.62 20.90 -13.91
CA LEU A 122 -15.63 19.84 -13.80
C LEU A 122 -16.94 20.23 -14.49
N GLU A 123 -17.38 21.49 -14.36
CA GLU A 123 -18.52 22.06 -15.08
C GLU A 123 -18.24 22.15 -16.59
N SER A 124 -17.00 22.43 -17.01
CA SER A 124 -16.61 22.43 -18.43
C SER A 124 -16.50 21.02 -19.02
N VAL A 125 -16.10 20.01 -18.24
CA VAL A 125 -16.07 18.59 -18.62
C VAL A 125 -17.50 18.03 -18.66
N LEU A 126 -18.37 18.45 -17.75
CA LEU A 126 -19.82 18.21 -17.83
C LEU A 126 -20.41 18.87 -19.08
N ALA A 127 -20.02 20.11 -19.41
CA ALA A 127 -20.45 20.82 -20.63
C ALA A 127 -19.87 20.21 -21.92
N GLU A 128 -18.65 19.65 -21.90
CA GLU A 128 -18.06 18.89 -23.02
C GLU A 128 -18.71 17.51 -23.16
N SER A 129 -19.09 16.86 -22.06
CA SER A 129 -19.89 15.63 -22.08
C SER A 129 -21.30 15.90 -22.62
N GLU A 130 -21.94 17.02 -22.24
CA GLU A 130 -23.21 17.49 -22.81
C GLU A 130 -23.05 17.83 -24.29
N SER A 131 -21.97 18.51 -24.70
CA SER A 131 -21.69 18.83 -26.10
C SER A 131 -21.40 17.58 -26.94
N SER A 132 -20.76 16.56 -26.36
CA SER A 132 -20.49 15.28 -27.02
C SER A 132 -21.77 14.46 -27.18
N ILE A 133 -22.60 14.38 -26.13
CA ILE A 133 -23.93 13.77 -26.14
C ILE A 133 -24.85 14.51 -27.12
N LEU A 134 -24.84 15.85 -27.14
CA LEU A 134 -25.55 16.69 -28.11
C LEU A 134 -25.02 16.48 -29.54
N SER A 135 -23.72 16.27 -29.74
CA SER A 135 -23.16 15.97 -31.08
C SER A 135 -23.52 14.58 -31.57
N GLU A 136 -23.63 13.59 -30.67
CA GLU A 136 -24.12 12.24 -30.97
C GLU A 136 -25.64 12.24 -31.23
N LEU A 137 -26.40 13.11 -30.55
CA LEU A 137 -27.81 13.40 -30.85
C LEU A 137 -27.98 14.14 -32.20
N ASP A 138 -27.11 15.11 -32.52
CA ASP A 138 -27.09 15.85 -33.80
C ASP A 138 -26.70 14.95 -34.98
N LYS A 139 -25.90 13.90 -34.76
CA LYS A 139 -25.63 12.86 -35.77
C LYS A 139 -26.84 11.94 -36.01
N LYS A 140 -27.79 11.87 -35.06
CA LYS A 140 -29.01 11.06 -35.15
C LYS A 140 -30.22 11.82 -35.72
N ALA A 141 -30.11 13.11 -36.03
CA ALA A 141 -31.23 13.89 -36.57
C ALA A 141 -30.85 14.68 -37.82
N ASP A 142 -31.42 14.30 -38.97
CA ASP A 142 -31.37 15.05 -40.21
C ASP A 142 -32.06 16.43 -40.04
N LYS A 143 -31.23 17.47 -39.95
CA LYS A 143 -31.62 18.87 -39.74
C LYS A 143 -32.57 19.40 -40.82
N GLN A 144 -32.58 18.82 -42.01
CA GLN A 144 -33.49 19.21 -43.09
C GLN A 144 -34.90 18.61 -42.91
N THR A 145 -34.98 17.41 -42.33
CA THR A 145 -36.23 16.74 -41.96
C THR A 145 -36.86 17.37 -40.70
N VAL A 146 -36.05 17.79 -39.73
CA VAL A 146 -36.52 18.50 -38.52
C VAL A 146 -36.96 19.93 -38.82
N GLN A 147 -36.30 20.63 -39.76
CA GLN A 147 -36.75 21.97 -40.20
C GLN A 147 -38.08 21.90 -40.98
N GLN A 148 -38.31 20.87 -41.80
CA GLN A 148 -39.61 20.64 -42.43
C GLN A 148 -40.72 20.31 -41.41
N ALA A 149 -40.39 19.60 -40.32
CA ALA A 149 -41.33 19.35 -39.23
C ALA A 149 -41.60 20.59 -38.35
N LEU A 150 -40.59 21.46 -38.16
CA LEU A 150 -40.72 22.74 -37.45
C LEU A 150 -41.50 23.78 -38.26
N ASP A 151 -41.29 23.86 -39.57
CA ASP A 151 -42.01 24.79 -40.45
C ASP A 151 -43.50 24.40 -40.58
N THR A 152 -43.83 23.11 -40.43
CA THR A 152 -45.23 22.62 -40.36
C THR A 152 -45.87 22.85 -38.98
N LYS A 153 -45.07 23.03 -37.92
CA LYS A 153 -45.52 23.32 -36.54
C LYS A 153 -45.56 24.81 -36.19
N ALA A 154 -45.03 25.68 -37.05
CA ALA A 154 -44.88 27.12 -36.83
C ALA A 154 -46.02 27.96 -37.41
N ASP A 155 -47.20 27.37 -37.66
CA ASP A 155 -48.40 28.13 -38.05
C ASP A 155 -49.17 28.56 -36.80
N ALA A 156 -49.06 29.85 -36.45
CA ALA A 156 -49.63 30.44 -35.24
C ALA A 156 -51.17 30.28 -35.16
N GLU A 157 -51.83 30.06 -36.29
CA GLU A 157 -53.28 29.85 -36.38
C GLU A 157 -53.70 28.43 -35.96
N ILE A 158 -52.83 27.41 -36.14
CA ILE A 158 -53.09 26.02 -35.70
C ILE A 158 -52.78 25.85 -34.21
N MET A 159 -51.76 26.55 -33.70
CA MET A 159 -51.41 26.51 -32.27
C MET A 159 -52.48 27.19 -31.38
N GLN A 160 -53.15 28.23 -31.89
CA GLN A 160 -54.28 28.87 -31.19
C GLN A 160 -55.52 27.97 -31.13
N ILE A 161 -55.81 27.17 -32.18
CA ILE A 161 -56.92 26.20 -32.17
C ILE A 161 -56.66 25.04 -31.19
N ALA A 162 -55.40 24.60 -31.05
CA ALA A 162 -55.01 23.57 -30.09
C ALA A 162 -54.97 24.06 -28.63
N LEU A 163 -54.64 25.35 -28.41
CA LEU A 163 -54.72 26.01 -27.10
C LEU A 163 -56.17 26.23 -26.65
N ASP A 164 -57.07 26.56 -27.57
CA ASP A 164 -58.51 26.75 -27.29
C ASP A 164 -59.24 25.42 -27.01
N GLN A 165 -58.71 24.28 -27.47
CA GLN A 165 -59.25 22.93 -27.18
C GLN A 165 -58.71 22.29 -25.90
N LYS A 166 -57.65 22.82 -25.26
CA LYS A 166 -57.00 22.19 -24.09
C LYS A 166 -57.03 23.02 -22.80
N ALA A 167 -57.67 24.19 -22.80
CA ALA A 167 -57.72 25.07 -21.64
C ALA A 167 -59.11 25.13 -21.00
N ASN A 168 -59.50 24.08 -20.25
CA ASN A 168 -60.56 24.22 -19.26
C ASN A 168 -59.99 24.87 -17.99
N ALA A 169 -59.75 26.18 -18.07
CA ALA A 169 -59.24 26.99 -16.96
C ALA A 169 -60.16 26.98 -15.72
N GLN A 170 -61.42 26.53 -15.85
CA GLN A 170 -62.30 26.29 -14.70
C GLN A 170 -61.94 25.01 -13.91
N GLU A 171 -61.45 23.94 -14.54
CA GLU A 171 -61.10 22.70 -13.83
C GLU A 171 -59.76 22.81 -13.09
N VAL A 172 -58.81 23.56 -13.65
CA VAL A 172 -57.53 23.84 -13.00
C VAL A 172 -57.68 24.87 -11.87
N GLN A 173 -58.59 25.84 -12.00
CA GLN A 173 -58.92 26.76 -10.89
C GLN A 173 -59.68 26.03 -9.77
N ILE A 174 -60.59 25.10 -10.07
CA ILE A 174 -61.24 24.23 -9.06
C ILE A 174 -60.22 23.31 -8.35
N ALA A 175 -59.16 22.88 -9.03
CA ALA A 175 -58.10 22.05 -8.45
C ALA A 175 -57.05 22.87 -7.66
N LEU A 176 -56.74 24.10 -8.08
CA LEU A 176 -55.83 25.03 -7.38
C LEU A 176 -56.49 25.67 -6.16
N ASP A 177 -57.78 26.01 -6.23
CA ASP A 177 -58.58 26.45 -5.07
C ASP A 177 -58.72 25.35 -4.00
N LYS A 178 -58.41 24.10 -4.36
CA LYS A 178 -58.37 22.95 -3.43
C LYS A 178 -56.99 22.70 -2.81
N LYS A 179 -55.91 23.36 -3.26
CA LYS A 179 -54.54 22.94 -2.91
C LYS A 179 -53.55 24.04 -2.55
N ALA A 180 -54.02 25.26 -2.27
CA ALA A 180 -53.15 26.32 -1.74
C ALA A 180 -53.88 27.15 -0.69
N ASP A 181 -53.89 26.68 0.56
CA ASP A 181 -54.04 27.59 1.69
C ASP A 181 -53.22 27.16 2.90
N LYS A 182 -52.15 27.94 3.14
CA LYS A 182 -51.22 27.80 4.26
C LYS A 182 -51.86 28.25 5.59
N GLU A 183 -52.97 29.00 5.51
CA GLU A 183 -53.79 29.43 6.65
C GLU A 183 -54.82 28.33 7.00
N THR A 184 -55.43 27.67 6.01
CA THR A 184 -56.23 26.44 6.24
C THR A 184 -55.39 25.27 6.76
N VAL A 185 -54.14 25.09 6.31
CA VAL A 185 -53.24 24.04 6.85
C VAL A 185 -52.82 24.35 8.30
N THR A 186 -52.71 25.63 8.68
CA THR A 186 -52.38 26.05 10.05
C THR A 186 -53.62 25.99 10.96
N GLU A 187 -54.82 26.24 10.45
CA GLU A 187 -56.10 26.01 11.15
C GLU A 187 -56.48 24.51 11.25
N GLU A 188 -56.11 23.67 10.26
CA GLU A 188 -56.26 22.20 10.31
C GLU A 188 -55.21 21.56 11.23
N LEU A 189 -53.97 22.08 11.29
CA LEU A 189 -52.94 21.62 12.23
C LEU A 189 -53.21 22.04 13.68
N THR A 190 -53.87 23.18 13.91
CA THR A 190 -54.38 23.56 15.24
C THR A 190 -55.71 22.88 15.62
N LYS A 191 -56.46 22.36 14.64
CA LYS A 191 -57.56 21.39 14.87
C LYS A 191 -57.06 19.96 15.12
N LYS A 192 -55.79 19.64 14.84
CA LYS A 192 -55.22 18.27 14.88
C LYS A 192 -54.16 18.04 15.95
N ALA A 193 -54.14 18.84 17.01
CA ALA A 193 -53.43 18.51 18.24
C ALA A 193 -54.01 19.32 19.42
N ASN A 194 -55.27 19.07 19.78
CA ASN A 194 -55.70 19.37 21.14
C ASN A 194 -55.54 18.10 21.96
N ALA A 195 -54.60 18.14 22.90
CA ALA A 195 -54.27 17.04 23.80
C ALA A 195 -55.50 16.52 24.57
N GLU A 196 -56.54 17.33 24.70
CA GLU A 196 -57.82 16.98 25.33
C GLU A 196 -58.77 16.18 24.40
N THR A 197 -58.64 16.31 23.07
CA THR A 197 -59.41 15.54 22.08
C THR A 197 -58.69 14.25 21.68
N VAL A 198 -57.37 14.21 21.78
CA VAL A 198 -56.59 12.96 21.72
C VAL A 198 -56.80 12.15 23.00
N GLU A 199 -56.96 12.77 24.16
CA GLU A 199 -57.34 12.09 25.40
C GLU A 199 -58.81 11.64 25.40
N GLN A 200 -59.75 12.39 24.80
CA GLN A 200 -61.13 11.91 24.57
C GLN A 200 -61.25 10.86 23.44
N ALA A 201 -60.36 10.87 22.43
CA ALA A 201 -60.31 9.86 21.38
C ALA A 201 -59.50 8.61 21.79
N LEU A 202 -58.52 8.73 22.70
CA LEU A 202 -57.92 7.58 23.40
C LEU A 202 -58.92 7.01 24.42
N ASN A 203 -59.70 7.84 25.13
CA ASN A 203 -60.74 7.38 26.05
C ASN A 203 -62.05 6.93 25.36
N GLN A 204 -62.22 7.13 24.05
CA GLN A 204 -63.27 6.52 23.23
C GLN A 204 -62.78 5.40 22.31
N LYS A 205 -61.46 5.15 22.22
CA LYS A 205 -60.87 4.13 21.34
C LYS A 205 -59.88 3.17 22.01
N ALA A 206 -59.64 3.32 23.30
CA ALA A 206 -59.09 2.30 24.18
C ALA A 206 -60.16 1.94 25.22
N ASP A 207 -61.27 1.40 24.72
CA ASP A 207 -62.16 0.63 25.56
C ASP A 207 -61.44 -0.69 25.87
N ILE A 208 -60.51 -0.61 26.83
CA ILE A 208 -59.79 -1.76 27.38
C ILE A 208 -60.82 -2.75 27.93
N GLU A 209 -62.03 -2.33 28.30
CA GLU A 209 -63.09 -3.24 28.72
C GLU A 209 -63.78 -3.93 27.52
N THR A 210 -63.94 -3.27 26.37
CA THR A 210 -64.48 -3.90 25.14
C THR A 210 -63.41 -4.70 24.36
N MET A 211 -62.13 -4.33 24.43
CA MET A 211 -61.02 -5.12 23.86
C MET A 211 -60.59 -6.25 24.79
N GLN A 212 -60.72 -6.10 26.12
CA GLN A 212 -60.63 -7.21 27.09
C GLN A 212 -61.88 -8.09 27.02
N GLN A 213 -63.09 -7.58 26.72
CA GLN A 213 -64.23 -8.45 26.36
C GLN A 213 -64.03 -9.17 25.02
N ALA A 214 -63.32 -8.59 24.06
CA ALA A 214 -62.96 -9.23 22.79
C ALA A 214 -61.75 -10.19 22.90
N LEU A 215 -60.86 -10.01 23.87
CA LEU A 215 -59.79 -10.96 24.21
C LEU A 215 -60.28 -12.05 25.17
N ASP A 216 -61.17 -11.74 26.13
CA ASP A 216 -61.82 -12.68 27.05
C ASP A 216 -62.92 -13.51 26.36
N GLN A 217 -63.48 -13.03 25.23
CA GLN A 217 -64.26 -13.88 24.32
C GLN A 217 -63.40 -14.71 23.35
N LYS A 218 -62.10 -14.44 23.23
CA LYS A 218 -61.18 -15.18 22.34
C LYS A 218 -60.14 -16.01 23.09
N ALA A 219 -60.21 -16.03 24.41
CA ALA A 219 -59.50 -16.92 25.32
C ALA A 219 -60.50 -17.57 26.30
N ASN A 220 -61.51 -18.25 25.77
CA ASN A 220 -62.24 -19.27 26.51
C ASN A 220 -62.06 -20.61 25.80
N GLU A 221 -60.98 -21.28 26.23
CA GLU A 221 -60.57 -22.65 25.90
C GLU A 221 -61.64 -23.71 26.23
N MET A 222 -62.85 -23.32 26.62
CA MET A 222 -63.98 -24.21 26.92
C MET A 222 -65.13 -24.16 25.89
N GLU A 223 -65.24 -23.13 25.03
CA GLU A 223 -66.35 -23.03 24.07
C GLU A 223 -66.00 -23.55 22.66
N MET A 224 -64.70 -23.57 22.30
CA MET A 224 -64.18 -24.26 21.11
C MET A 224 -64.17 -25.79 21.31
N LEU A 225 -64.03 -26.25 22.56
CA LEU A 225 -64.20 -27.64 22.99
C LEU A 225 -65.67 -28.09 23.05
N GLN A 226 -66.62 -27.15 23.09
CA GLN A 226 -68.06 -27.43 23.12
C GLN A 226 -68.71 -27.36 21.72
N LYS A 227 -68.25 -26.50 20.81
CA LYS A 227 -68.75 -26.43 19.42
C LYS A 227 -68.12 -27.45 18.45
N LEU A 228 -66.99 -28.06 18.82
CA LEU A 228 -66.51 -29.32 18.20
C LEU A 228 -67.29 -30.57 18.69
N SER A 229 -68.13 -30.44 19.72
CA SER A 229 -68.94 -31.54 20.27
C SER A 229 -70.35 -31.67 19.66
N GLU A 230 -70.75 -30.76 18.75
CA GLU A 230 -72.10 -30.69 18.17
C GLU A 230 -72.17 -30.98 16.65
N LYS A 231 -71.07 -31.37 16.00
CA LYS A 231 -71.09 -31.92 14.63
C LYS A 231 -70.78 -33.42 14.64
N ALA A 232 -71.87 -34.18 14.60
CA ALA A 232 -71.99 -35.59 14.21
C ALA A 232 -71.50 -36.66 15.21
N ASP A 233 -72.41 -36.96 16.14
CA ASP A 233 -72.81 -38.31 16.57
C ASP A 233 -71.71 -39.31 17.00
N LYS A 234 -71.28 -39.10 18.24
CA LYS A 234 -70.33 -39.94 18.97
C LYS A 234 -70.84 -41.37 19.23
N GLU A 235 -72.13 -41.67 19.10
CA GLU A 235 -72.68 -42.99 19.44
C GLU A 235 -72.81 -43.90 18.21
N THR A 236 -72.98 -43.32 17.01
CA THR A 236 -73.02 -44.08 15.74
C THR A 236 -71.63 -44.36 15.15
N VAL A 237 -70.62 -43.51 15.43
CA VAL A 237 -69.22 -43.75 15.00
C VAL A 237 -68.47 -44.73 15.92
N ILE A 238 -68.84 -44.79 17.21
CA ILE A 238 -68.30 -45.77 18.17
C ILE A 238 -68.78 -47.21 17.86
N GLN A 239 -69.95 -47.40 17.24
CA GLN A 239 -70.43 -48.73 16.83
C GLN A 239 -69.85 -49.25 15.50
N GLN A 240 -69.29 -48.39 14.64
CA GLN A 240 -68.68 -48.81 13.36
C GLN A 240 -67.16 -49.00 13.40
N LEU A 241 -66.46 -48.46 14.40
CA LEU A 241 -65.03 -48.73 14.65
C LEU A 241 -64.79 -49.85 15.69
N ALA A 242 -65.84 -50.36 16.35
CA ALA A 242 -65.76 -51.54 17.21
C ALA A 242 -65.76 -52.88 16.44
N VAL A 243 -65.77 -52.87 15.10
CA VAL A 243 -65.71 -54.10 14.29
C VAL A 243 -64.74 -53.90 13.13
N LYS A 244 -63.43 -53.99 13.42
CA LYS A 244 -62.49 -54.80 12.63
C LYS A 244 -61.05 -54.68 13.15
N ALA A 245 -60.53 -55.86 13.50
CA ALA A 245 -59.14 -56.28 13.45
C ALA A 245 -58.19 -55.74 14.52
N ASP A 246 -58.19 -56.49 15.64
CA ASP A 246 -57.01 -57.08 16.27
C ASP A 246 -55.80 -56.20 16.60
N LYS A 247 -55.82 -55.78 17.88
CA LYS A 247 -54.68 -55.28 18.65
C LYS A 247 -53.59 -56.33 18.94
N GLU A 248 -53.72 -57.56 18.41
CA GLU A 248 -52.78 -58.67 18.61
C GLU A 248 -51.76 -58.82 17.45
N ASP A 249 -52.05 -58.29 16.24
CA ASP A 249 -51.15 -58.44 15.07
C ASP A 249 -50.11 -57.31 14.94
N VAL A 250 -50.41 -56.09 15.40
CA VAL A 250 -49.47 -54.94 15.32
C VAL A 250 -48.36 -55.03 16.37
N LYS A 251 -48.60 -55.73 17.49
CA LYS A 251 -47.58 -56.03 18.50
C LYS A 251 -46.66 -57.17 18.06
N THR A 252 -47.12 -58.07 17.20
CA THR A 252 -46.37 -59.23 16.71
C THR A 252 -45.42 -58.90 15.53
N GLU A 253 -45.66 -57.82 14.78
CA GLU A 253 -44.75 -57.35 13.71
C GLU A 253 -43.68 -56.36 14.20
N LEU A 254 -43.91 -55.66 15.33
CA LEU A 254 -42.89 -54.79 15.94
C LEU A 254 -41.85 -55.58 16.75
N ASP A 255 -42.20 -56.80 17.20
CA ASP A 255 -41.33 -57.72 17.95
C ASP A 255 -40.42 -58.60 17.05
N LYS A 256 -40.36 -58.37 15.73
CA LYS A 256 -39.67 -59.27 14.78
C LYS A 256 -38.36 -58.79 14.13
N LYS A 257 -37.78 -57.64 14.51
CA LYS A 257 -36.39 -57.31 14.12
C LYS A 257 -35.60 -56.62 15.25
N VAL A 258 -35.42 -57.38 16.33
CA VAL A 258 -34.15 -57.70 17.03
C VAL A 258 -32.89 -57.26 16.22
N ASP A 259 -31.89 -56.53 16.74
CA ASP A 259 -31.09 -56.77 17.95
C ASP A 259 -30.59 -55.48 18.64
N LYS A 260 -30.76 -55.43 19.98
CA LYS A 260 -30.19 -54.41 20.88
C LYS A 260 -28.91 -54.90 21.57
N GLU A 261 -28.52 -56.16 21.36
CA GLU A 261 -27.29 -56.75 21.89
C GLU A 261 -26.02 -56.35 21.10
N GLU A 262 -26.15 -55.83 19.86
CA GLU A 262 -25.00 -55.39 19.05
C GLU A 262 -24.56 -53.94 19.34
N ILE A 263 -25.36 -53.16 20.09
CA ILE A 263 -25.05 -51.78 20.48
C ILE A 263 -24.41 -51.69 21.88
N GLU A 264 -24.65 -52.68 22.74
CA GLU A 264 -24.06 -52.73 24.10
C GLU A 264 -22.64 -53.34 24.12
N GLU A 265 -22.17 -53.96 23.03
CA GLU A 265 -20.81 -54.49 22.90
C GLU A 265 -19.78 -53.48 22.34
N LEU A 266 -20.23 -52.42 21.64
CA LEU A 266 -19.35 -51.37 21.09
C LEU A 266 -19.08 -50.20 22.06
N LEU A 267 -19.87 -50.07 23.13
CA LEU A 267 -19.64 -49.05 24.18
C LEU A 267 -18.77 -49.57 25.34
N GLN A 268 -18.41 -50.87 25.32
CA GLN A 268 -17.62 -51.54 26.35
C GLN A 268 -16.24 -51.99 25.83
N GLN A 269 -15.63 -51.24 24.91
CA GLN A 269 -14.19 -51.37 24.63
C GLN A 269 -13.46 -50.03 24.78
N GLN A 270 -12.73 -49.97 25.90
CA GLN A 270 -11.59 -49.10 26.23
C GLN A 270 -11.91 -47.71 26.79
N ILE A 271 -12.33 -47.73 28.06
CA ILE A 271 -11.81 -46.79 29.07
C ILE A 271 -10.46 -47.36 29.56
N ASP A 272 -9.36 -46.69 29.21
CA ASP A 272 -8.22 -46.45 30.10
C ASP A 272 -8.17 -44.91 30.21
N GLY A 273 -8.26 -44.22 31.34
CA GLY A 273 -8.03 -44.61 32.72
C GLY A 273 -7.21 -43.49 33.37
N ALA A 274 -7.90 -42.60 34.09
CA ALA A 274 -7.38 -41.58 35.01
C ALA A 274 -6.86 -40.24 34.43
N ASN A 275 -7.76 -39.23 34.34
CA ASN A 275 -7.49 -37.88 34.91
C ASN A 275 -8.63 -36.84 34.88
N ILE A 276 -9.85 -37.15 34.45
CA ILE A 276 -10.95 -36.15 34.36
C ILE A 276 -11.95 -36.30 35.53
N ALA A 277 -11.45 -36.60 36.72
CA ALA A 277 -12.27 -36.66 37.95
C ALA A 277 -11.65 -35.83 39.10
N LEU A 278 -10.85 -34.81 38.74
CA LEU A 278 -10.19 -33.91 39.69
C LEU A 278 -10.35 -32.41 39.38
N GLU A 279 -11.01 -32.02 38.28
CA GLU A 279 -11.23 -30.60 37.96
C GLU A 279 -12.70 -30.15 37.88
N LEU A 280 -13.67 -31.08 37.80
CA LEU A 280 -15.10 -30.71 37.74
C LEU A 280 -15.76 -30.51 39.13
N ASP A 281 -15.04 -30.78 40.21
CA ASP A 281 -15.51 -30.65 41.60
C ASP A 281 -15.08 -29.34 42.27
N LYS A 282 -14.67 -28.33 41.48
CA LYS A 282 -14.00 -27.13 42.01
C LYS A 282 -14.69 -25.78 41.80
N LYS A 283 -15.97 -25.69 41.43
CA LYS A 283 -16.75 -24.45 41.61
C LYS A 283 -18.24 -24.64 41.33
N ALA A 284 -18.99 -24.97 42.38
CA ALA A 284 -20.38 -24.61 42.49
C ALA A 284 -20.53 -23.78 43.77
N ASP A 285 -20.94 -22.51 43.63
CA ASP A 285 -21.72 -21.87 44.68
C ASP A 285 -23.03 -21.38 44.07
N LYS A 286 -24.09 -22.12 44.40
CA LYS A 286 -25.42 -22.10 43.78
C LYS A 286 -26.36 -21.08 44.45
N GLU A 287 -25.86 -20.31 45.42
CA GLU A 287 -26.63 -19.35 46.21
C GLU A 287 -26.47 -17.91 45.70
N THR A 288 -25.37 -17.58 45.02
CA THR A 288 -25.13 -16.25 44.40
C THR A 288 -25.84 -16.03 43.05
N VAL A 289 -26.20 -17.10 42.32
CA VAL A 289 -26.83 -16.98 40.99
C VAL A 289 -28.33 -16.63 41.09
N ALA A 290 -28.98 -16.96 42.22
CA ALA A 290 -30.38 -16.65 42.45
C ALA A 290 -30.61 -15.20 42.91
N GLU A 291 -29.62 -14.54 43.52
CA GLU A 291 -29.67 -13.11 43.87
C GLU A 291 -29.39 -12.18 42.67
N GLU A 292 -28.58 -12.63 41.69
CA GLU A 292 -28.26 -11.85 40.49
C GLU A 292 -29.37 -11.90 39.42
N LEU A 293 -30.14 -12.98 39.32
CA LEU A 293 -31.29 -13.05 38.39
C LEU A 293 -32.51 -12.24 38.87
N ALA A 294 -32.64 -11.98 40.18
CA ALA A 294 -33.73 -11.18 40.74
C ALA A 294 -33.51 -9.65 40.62
N LYS A 295 -32.30 -9.20 40.27
CA LYS A 295 -32.01 -7.77 39.98
C LYS A 295 -32.31 -7.37 38.53
N LYS A 296 -32.71 -8.30 37.67
CA LYS A 296 -32.78 -8.10 36.22
C LYS A 296 -34.20 -8.08 35.64
N ALA A 297 -35.20 -7.77 36.45
CA ALA A 297 -36.60 -7.78 36.04
C ALA A 297 -37.42 -6.65 36.71
N ASP A 298 -36.93 -5.41 36.65
CA ASP A 298 -37.73 -4.24 37.00
C ASP A 298 -37.69 -3.20 35.86
N ALA A 299 -38.86 -2.94 35.28
CA ALA A 299 -39.02 -2.06 34.12
C ALA A 299 -38.90 -0.56 34.49
N GLU A 300 -38.90 -0.24 35.80
CA GLU A 300 -38.75 1.13 36.30
C GLU A 300 -37.27 1.57 36.37
N THR A 301 -36.33 0.63 36.56
CA THR A 301 -34.88 0.92 36.54
C THR A 301 -34.29 0.98 35.12
N MET A 302 -34.93 0.38 34.11
CA MET A 302 -34.53 0.51 32.71
C MET A 302 -34.89 1.89 32.13
N GLN A 303 -35.97 2.52 32.62
CA GLN A 303 -36.35 3.89 32.27
C GLN A 303 -35.47 4.93 32.99
N GLU A 304 -34.98 4.64 34.20
CA GLU A 304 -33.98 5.48 34.89
C GLU A 304 -32.59 5.44 34.21
N GLU A 305 -32.17 4.31 33.64
CA GLU A 305 -30.93 4.20 32.85
C GLU A 305 -31.05 4.76 31.42
N LEU A 306 -32.24 4.70 30.80
CA LEU A 306 -32.51 5.38 29.52
C LEU A 306 -32.64 6.90 29.68
N ASN A 307 -33.19 7.38 30.81
CA ASN A 307 -33.26 8.80 31.14
C ASN A 307 -31.90 9.39 31.59
N LYS A 308 -30.92 8.55 31.98
CA LYS A 308 -29.51 8.96 32.10
C LYS A 308 -28.78 9.12 30.76
N LYS A 309 -29.35 8.60 29.67
CA LYS A 309 -28.70 8.52 28.34
C LYS A 309 -29.20 9.57 27.34
N ALA A 310 -30.02 10.51 27.80
CA ALA A 310 -30.65 11.54 26.97
C ALA A 310 -30.64 12.92 27.64
N ASP A 311 -29.53 13.31 28.26
CA ASP A 311 -29.36 14.67 28.76
C ASP A 311 -28.24 15.37 27.97
N MET A 312 -28.64 16.27 27.06
CA MET A 312 -27.74 17.13 26.27
C MET A 312 -26.92 18.09 27.15
N GLU A 313 -27.14 18.09 28.47
CA GLU A 313 -26.41 18.91 29.44
C GLU A 313 -25.22 18.18 30.09
N THR A 314 -25.18 16.84 30.13
CA THR A 314 -24.02 16.07 30.65
C THR A 314 -22.97 15.75 29.60
N MET A 315 -23.31 15.77 28.31
CA MET A 315 -22.30 15.76 27.22
C MET A 315 -21.57 17.10 27.12
N GLN A 316 -22.22 18.21 27.50
CA GLN A 316 -21.58 19.53 27.61
C GLN A 316 -20.72 19.63 28.87
N VAL A 317 -21.08 19.01 30.00
CA VAL A 317 -20.22 18.97 31.20
C VAL A 317 -18.98 18.07 31.03
N GLU A 318 -19.05 16.97 30.27
CA GLU A 318 -17.86 16.17 29.93
C GLU A 318 -16.99 16.79 28.81
N LEU A 319 -17.59 17.60 27.90
CA LEU A 319 -16.83 18.44 26.98
C LEU A 319 -16.18 19.63 27.69
N ASP A 320 -16.86 20.23 28.68
CA ASP A 320 -16.36 21.37 29.47
C ASP A 320 -15.32 20.91 30.51
N GLN A 321 -15.36 19.68 31.01
CA GLN A 321 -14.30 19.07 31.83
C GLN A 321 -13.10 18.56 31.01
N LYS A 322 -13.27 18.34 29.69
CA LYS A 322 -12.15 18.12 28.74
C LYS A 322 -11.59 19.41 28.14
N ALA A 323 -12.24 20.54 28.41
CA ALA A 323 -11.83 21.87 27.97
C ALA A 323 -11.22 22.69 29.12
N ASP A 324 -10.40 22.06 29.97
CA ASP A 324 -9.56 22.84 30.88
C ASP A 324 -8.28 23.32 30.15
N ASN A 325 -8.50 24.36 29.37
CA ASN A 325 -7.47 25.14 28.68
C ASN A 325 -6.50 25.80 29.67
N GLU A 326 -6.78 25.80 30.99
CA GLU A 326 -5.83 26.22 32.02
C GLU A 326 -4.88 25.08 32.45
N THR A 327 -5.35 23.84 32.57
CA THR A 327 -4.47 22.72 32.97
C THR A 327 -3.53 22.27 31.83
N MET A 328 -3.96 22.39 30.57
CA MET A 328 -3.07 22.19 29.42
C MET A 328 -2.13 23.38 29.19
N GLN A 329 -2.52 24.60 29.55
CA GLN A 329 -1.61 25.76 29.60
C GLN A 329 -0.63 25.70 30.77
N VAL A 330 -0.96 25.06 31.90
CA VAL A 330 -0.02 24.84 33.02
C VAL A 330 1.01 23.75 32.71
N GLU A 331 0.64 22.70 31.96
CA GLU A 331 1.59 21.69 31.44
C GLU A 331 2.41 22.21 30.25
N LEU A 332 1.83 23.04 29.35
CA LEU A 332 2.59 23.75 28.31
C LEU A 332 3.47 24.86 28.88
N ALA A 333 3.06 25.58 29.94
CA ALA A 333 3.90 26.59 30.61
C ALA A 333 5.05 25.95 31.41
N LYS A 334 4.93 24.68 31.82
CA LYS A 334 6.07 23.89 32.34
C LYS A 334 7.01 23.40 31.24
N LYS A 335 6.57 23.34 29.98
CA LYS A 335 7.36 22.94 28.80
C LYS A 335 7.81 24.10 27.91
N ALA A 336 7.33 25.31 28.18
CA ALA A 336 7.65 26.54 27.46
C ALA A 336 8.24 27.57 28.43
N ASP A 337 9.32 27.20 29.13
CA ASP A 337 10.18 28.20 29.75
C ASP A 337 11.18 28.70 28.71
N ASN A 338 10.70 29.66 27.91
CA ASN A 338 11.53 30.45 27.00
C ASN A 338 12.60 31.25 27.75
N GLU A 339 12.57 31.37 29.09
CA GLU A 339 13.67 31.94 29.86
C GLU A 339 14.78 30.91 30.14
N THR A 340 14.49 29.62 30.37
CA THR A 340 15.57 28.61 30.51
C THR A 340 16.19 28.17 29.17
N MET A 341 15.45 28.24 28.05
CA MET A 341 16.04 27.99 26.73
C MET A 341 16.82 29.22 26.20
N GLN A 342 16.41 30.45 26.54
CA GLN A 342 17.18 31.66 26.27
C GLN A 342 18.41 31.76 27.19
N VAL A 343 18.36 31.34 28.45
CA VAL A 343 19.55 31.24 29.33
C VAL A 343 20.54 30.14 28.86
N ALA A 344 20.05 29.07 28.22
CA ALA A 344 20.90 28.03 27.62
C ALA A 344 21.42 28.37 26.22
N LEU A 345 20.75 29.26 25.47
CA LEU A 345 21.20 29.80 24.18
C LEU A 345 22.11 31.03 24.34
N ASP A 346 21.89 31.86 25.36
CA ASP A 346 22.77 32.99 25.76
C ASP A 346 24.08 32.51 26.39
N GLN A 347 24.15 31.26 26.88
CA GLN A 347 25.40 30.59 27.24
C GLN A 347 26.11 29.93 26.06
N LYS A 348 25.54 29.96 24.85
CA LYS A 348 26.03 29.19 23.69
C LYS A 348 26.17 29.96 22.39
N ALA A 349 26.02 31.29 22.43
CA ALA A 349 26.28 32.18 21.31
C ALA A 349 27.15 33.37 21.77
N ASP A 350 28.42 33.09 22.06
CA ASP A 350 29.43 34.13 22.19
C ASP A 350 30.40 34.02 21.00
N ASN A 351 29.99 34.64 19.91
CA ASN A 351 30.81 34.83 18.71
C ASN A 351 31.93 35.87 18.94
N GLU A 352 32.02 36.49 20.13
CA GLU A 352 33.18 37.32 20.52
C GLU A 352 34.27 36.48 21.20
N THR A 353 33.95 35.43 21.99
CA THR A 353 34.98 34.57 22.61
C THR A 353 35.62 33.54 21.68
N MET A 354 34.94 33.14 20.59
CA MET A 354 35.56 32.27 19.57
C MET A 354 36.50 33.04 18.63
N GLN A 355 36.26 34.34 18.39
CA GLN A 355 37.15 35.21 17.65
C GLN A 355 38.31 35.72 18.52
N GLU A 356 38.15 35.83 19.85
CA GLU A 356 39.25 36.10 20.79
C GLU A 356 40.20 34.90 21.03
N GLU A 357 39.71 33.65 20.99
CA GLU A 357 40.57 32.45 21.14
C GLU A 357 41.25 32.02 19.83
N LEU A 358 40.67 32.29 18.65
CA LEU A 358 41.36 32.13 17.36
C LEU A 358 42.44 33.20 17.15
N ASN A 359 42.20 34.44 17.62
CA ASN A 359 43.20 35.52 17.60
C ASN A 359 44.36 35.30 18.61
N LYS A 360 44.25 34.33 19.53
CA LYS A 360 45.35 33.92 20.44
C LYS A 360 46.27 32.83 19.89
N LYS A 361 45.98 32.24 18.71
CA LYS A 361 46.70 31.04 18.24
C LYS A 361 47.36 31.13 16.85
N ALA A 362 47.42 32.30 16.25
CA ALA A 362 48.20 32.52 15.04
C ALA A 362 48.79 33.94 15.02
N ASP A 363 49.82 34.17 15.83
CA ASP A 363 50.58 35.42 15.79
C ASP A 363 52.07 35.15 15.53
N THR A 364 52.40 35.11 14.24
CA THR A 364 53.76 35.06 13.71
C THR A 364 54.57 36.30 14.12
N GLU A 365 53.92 37.37 14.57
CA GLU A 365 54.53 38.59 15.11
C GLU A 365 54.85 38.44 16.61
N THR A 366 53.99 37.78 17.40
CA THR A 366 54.27 37.50 18.82
C THR A 366 55.33 36.39 19.03
N ILE A 367 55.42 35.39 18.16
CA ILE A 367 56.51 34.39 18.19
C ILE A 367 57.87 35.03 17.82
N THR A 368 57.88 35.98 16.89
CA THR A 368 59.09 36.75 16.53
C THR A 368 59.47 37.75 17.64
N THR A 369 58.48 38.30 18.36
CA THR A 369 58.68 39.28 19.45
C THR A 369 59.10 38.65 20.78
N GLU A 370 58.70 37.41 21.10
CA GLU A 370 59.19 36.68 22.28
C GLU A 370 60.57 36.02 22.05
N LEU A 371 60.92 35.64 20.81
CA LEU A 371 62.31 35.29 20.45
C LEU A 371 63.25 36.52 20.51
N ALA A 372 62.74 37.71 20.18
CA ALA A 372 63.47 38.97 20.34
C ALA A 372 63.61 39.41 21.81
N LYS A 373 62.70 39.04 22.71
CA LYS A 373 62.84 39.31 24.17
C LYS A 373 63.86 38.42 24.88
N LYS A 374 64.35 37.35 24.24
CA LYS A 374 65.58 36.63 24.65
C LYS A 374 66.85 37.14 23.98
N ALA A 375 66.76 38.19 23.18
CA ALA A 375 67.90 38.87 22.58
C ALA A 375 67.87 40.34 23.01
N ASN A 376 68.46 40.64 24.17
CA ASN A 376 68.94 41.98 24.53
C ASN A 376 70.48 41.90 24.57
N VAL A 377 71.26 42.30 23.56
CA VAL A 377 71.44 43.59 22.84
C VAL A 377 72.71 44.30 23.34
N SER A 378 73.68 44.30 22.43
CA SER A 378 74.62 45.35 22.05
C SER A 378 75.44 46.14 23.09
N HIS A 379 76.69 46.39 22.70
CA HIS A 379 77.07 47.76 22.38
C HIS A 379 77.87 47.79 21.06
N SER A 380 77.46 48.65 20.14
CA SER A 380 78.14 49.03 18.89
C SER A 380 78.68 50.45 19.02
N HIS A 381 79.78 50.83 18.35
CA HIS A 381 79.83 52.11 17.63
C HIS A 381 81.00 52.15 16.63
N ASN A 382 80.66 52.66 15.46
CA ASN A 382 81.46 53.02 14.31
C ASN A 382 81.51 54.57 14.27
N TYR A 383 82.68 55.21 14.17
CA TYR A 383 83.01 56.30 13.20
C TYR A 383 84.35 57.03 13.50
N ALA A 384 85.03 57.40 12.40
CA ALA A 384 85.94 58.54 12.17
C ALA A 384 87.37 58.62 12.77
N GLY A 385 88.35 58.53 11.86
CA GLY A 385 89.25 59.66 11.57
C GLY A 385 90.58 59.78 12.33
N SER A 386 91.66 59.28 11.71
CA SER A 386 92.96 59.99 11.58
C SER A 386 93.90 59.09 10.75
N SER A 387 93.96 59.24 9.43
CA SER A 387 95.04 59.95 8.72
C SER A 387 96.38 60.06 9.49
N SER A 388 97.45 59.69 8.78
CA SER A 388 98.83 60.14 8.95
C SER A 388 99.56 59.81 10.26
N ALA A 389 100.33 58.72 10.22
CA ALA A 389 101.79 58.80 10.32
C ALA A 389 102.33 57.58 9.53
N GLY A 390 102.87 57.70 8.31
CA GLY A 390 103.76 58.77 7.89
C GLY A 390 105.03 58.73 8.73
N GLY A 391 105.71 57.57 8.76
CA GLY A 391 106.88 57.39 9.62
C GLY A 391 107.64 56.10 9.33
N VAL A 392 108.41 56.12 8.23
CA VAL A 392 109.71 55.44 8.05
C VAL A 392 109.95 54.18 8.92
N ALA A 393 109.51 53.01 8.46
CA ALA A 393 110.08 51.76 8.96
C ALA A 393 110.10 50.62 7.92
N ASN A 394 109.95 50.92 6.61
CA ASN A 394 110.14 49.93 5.54
C ASN A 394 111.61 49.48 5.36
N SER A 395 112.45 49.63 6.39
CA SER A 395 113.84 49.14 6.45
C SER A 395 114.40 49.03 7.87
N ALA A 396 113.56 48.94 8.92
CA ALA A 396 114.05 48.73 10.28
C ALA A 396 114.08 47.23 10.60
N THR A 397 115.23 46.57 10.39
CA THR A 397 115.45 45.16 10.74
C THR A 397 115.68 44.94 12.24
N LYS A 398 115.88 46.02 13.02
CA LYS A 398 115.84 45.99 14.48
C LYS A 398 115.48 47.33 15.13
N LEU A 399 115.00 47.31 16.37
CA LEU A 399 114.80 48.46 17.26
C LEU A 399 116.17 48.97 17.76
N ASN A 400 116.42 50.27 17.65
CA ASN A 400 117.67 50.90 18.14
C ASN A 400 117.88 50.76 19.66
N THR A 401 116.81 50.53 20.41
CA THR A 401 116.86 50.21 21.84
C THR A 401 115.90 49.05 22.06
N ALA A 402 116.44 47.88 22.41
CA ALA A 402 115.62 46.69 22.68
C ALA A 402 114.52 46.99 23.70
N ARG A 403 113.31 46.50 23.45
CA ARG A 403 112.19 46.51 24.41
C ARG A 403 112.00 45.09 24.92
N THR A 404 111.49 44.91 26.13
CA THR A 404 111.19 43.55 26.60
C THR A 404 109.80 43.13 26.17
N ILE A 405 109.66 41.96 25.55
CA ILE A 405 108.37 41.25 25.43
C ILE A 405 108.46 40.11 26.44
N ASP A 406 107.50 40.01 27.36
CA ASP A 406 107.46 38.97 28.40
C ASP A 406 108.81 38.72 29.12
N GLY A 407 109.55 39.80 29.42
CA GLY A 407 110.84 39.77 30.12
C GLY A 407 112.08 39.49 29.27
N VAL A 408 111.95 39.17 27.97
CA VAL A 408 113.09 38.95 27.05
C VAL A 408 113.31 40.20 26.20
N PRO A 409 114.52 40.81 26.17
CA PRO A 409 114.85 41.90 25.26
C PRO A 409 114.66 41.46 23.81
N PHE A 410 113.80 42.18 23.11
CA PHE A 410 113.49 42.04 21.72
C PHE A 410 113.83 43.35 21.01
N ASP A 411 114.73 43.27 20.05
CA ASP A 411 114.95 44.32 19.07
C ASP A 411 114.51 43.88 17.67
N GLY A 412 113.97 42.68 17.45
CA GLY A 412 113.60 42.21 16.11
C GLY A 412 114.72 41.51 15.34
N SER A 413 115.94 41.42 15.88
CA SER A 413 117.05 40.73 15.20
C SER A 413 117.01 39.19 15.31
N ALA A 414 116.21 38.63 16.22
CA ALA A 414 115.97 37.19 16.38
C ALA A 414 114.59 36.91 17.00
N ASN A 415 114.09 35.67 16.88
CA ASN A 415 112.85 35.24 17.52
C ASN A 415 113.00 35.24 19.06
N ILE A 416 111.92 35.60 19.77
CA ILE A 416 111.85 35.50 21.23
C ILE A 416 111.48 34.07 21.65
N VAL A 417 112.10 33.58 22.72
CA VAL A 417 111.81 32.25 23.30
C VAL A 417 111.37 32.46 24.74
N HIS A 418 110.10 32.15 25.03
CA HIS A 418 109.51 32.21 26.38
C HIS A 418 109.29 30.83 26.99
N PHE A 419 109.94 29.81 26.43
CA PHE A 419 109.82 28.43 26.85
C PHE A 419 111.13 27.92 27.43
N GLY A 420 111.06 27.25 28.57
CA GLY A 420 112.21 26.63 29.20
C GLY A 420 111.89 25.24 29.73
N VAL A 421 112.90 24.39 29.78
CA VAL A 421 112.79 23.02 30.30
C VAL A 421 113.43 22.97 31.67
N CYS A 422 112.66 22.63 32.70
CA CYS A 422 113.15 22.40 34.04
C CYS A 422 113.45 20.91 34.22
N GLU A 423 114.75 20.58 34.29
CA GLU A 423 115.24 19.21 34.51
C GLU A 423 115.63 18.93 35.96
N THR A 424 115.47 19.93 36.85
CA THR A 424 115.80 19.79 38.27
C THR A 424 114.98 18.67 38.92
N ALA A 425 115.63 17.83 39.73
CA ALA A 425 114.97 16.73 40.43
C ALA A 425 113.79 17.21 41.28
N ALA A 426 112.78 16.35 41.44
CA ALA A 426 111.47 16.67 42.03
C ALA A 426 111.57 17.29 43.44
N ASP A 427 112.51 16.82 44.25
CA ASP A 427 112.73 17.18 45.65
C ASP A 427 113.58 18.44 45.85
N VAL A 428 114.26 18.94 44.82
CA VAL A 428 115.06 20.17 44.89
C VAL A 428 114.14 21.40 44.93
N ALA A 429 114.29 22.24 45.96
CA ALA A 429 113.43 23.40 46.16
C ALA A 429 113.62 24.51 45.10
N ALA A 430 114.86 24.79 44.71
CA ALA A 430 115.18 25.76 43.66
C ALA A 430 115.15 25.08 42.29
N LYS A 431 114.04 25.24 41.57
CA LYS A 431 113.90 24.79 40.18
C LYS A 431 114.68 25.73 39.28
N VAL A 432 115.52 25.18 38.41
CA VAL A 432 116.38 25.96 37.52
C VAL A 432 115.93 25.74 36.09
N VAL A 433 115.79 26.83 35.37
CA VAL A 433 115.46 26.83 33.95
C VAL A 433 116.32 27.84 33.21
N THR A 434 116.78 27.49 32.03
CA THR A 434 117.53 28.39 31.15
C THR A 434 116.61 28.85 30.02
N VAL A 435 116.42 30.15 29.90
CA VAL A 435 115.65 30.80 28.83
C VAL A 435 116.47 31.97 28.29
N PRO A 436 117.07 31.88 27.09
CA PRO A 436 117.99 32.89 26.59
C PRO A 436 117.49 34.32 26.75
N SER A 437 118.34 35.19 27.30
CA SER A 437 118.09 36.63 27.47
C SER A 437 116.88 37.01 28.34
N PHE A 438 116.22 36.08 29.03
CA PHE A 438 115.14 36.42 29.99
C PHE A 438 115.66 37.27 31.15
N SER A 439 114.89 38.28 31.52
CA SER A 439 115.13 39.20 32.64
C SER A 439 113.87 39.37 33.48
N TYR A 440 114.04 39.61 34.78
CA TYR A 440 112.93 39.79 35.72
C TYR A 440 112.29 41.17 35.59
N VAL A 441 111.26 41.28 34.75
CA VAL A 441 110.43 42.48 34.57
C VAL A 441 108.99 42.13 34.97
N ASP A 442 108.33 42.97 35.75
CA ASP A 442 106.93 42.75 36.14
C ASP A 442 106.03 42.56 34.91
N GLY A 443 105.25 41.48 34.92
CA GLY A 443 104.44 41.00 33.81
C GLY A 443 105.13 39.95 32.92
N ALA A 444 106.42 39.67 33.10
CA ALA A 444 107.16 38.72 32.27
C ALA A 444 106.59 37.30 32.35
N ARG A 445 106.23 36.72 31.20
CA ARG A 445 105.65 35.38 31.12
C ARG A 445 106.67 34.34 30.71
N ILE A 446 106.57 33.16 31.31
CA ILE A 446 107.39 32.00 30.97
C ILE A 446 106.53 30.73 30.97
N MET A 447 106.69 29.92 29.94
CA MET A 447 106.16 28.56 29.89
C MET A 447 107.26 27.61 30.29
N VAL A 448 107.03 26.83 31.34
CA VAL A 448 108.02 25.86 31.83
C VAL A 448 107.48 24.46 31.67
N LEU A 449 108.21 23.64 30.92
CA LEU A 449 108.02 22.20 30.90
C LEU A 449 108.76 21.58 32.08
N PHE A 450 108.02 20.91 32.96
CA PHE A 450 108.60 20.13 34.05
C PHE A 450 108.77 18.69 33.59
N THR A 451 110.02 18.27 33.33
CA THR A 451 110.32 16.90 32.89
C THR A 451 110.31 15.90 34.04
N LYS A 452 110.26 16.39 35.29
CA LYS A 452 110.10 15.61 36.52
C LYS A 452 108.86 16.13 37.27
N GLY A 453 107.99 15.21 37.70
CA GLY A 453 106.81 15.55 38.47
C GLY A 453 107.19 16.35 39.72
N THR A 454 106.58 17.52 39.92
CA THR A 454 106.97 18.46 40.99
C THR A 454 105.74 18.81 41.83
N THR A 455 105.82 18.53 43.13
CA THR A 455 104.84 19.00 44.11
C THR A 455 105.27 20.35 44.65
N LEU A 456 104.44 21.38 44.51
CA LEU A 456 104.75 22.71 45.01
C LEU A 456 104.68 22.76 46.53
N LYS A 457 105.74 23.30 47.17
CA LYS A 457 105.85 23.56 48.62
C LYS A 457 106.24 25.01 48.86
N GLN A 458 106.09 25.50 50.10
CA GLN A 458 106.41 26.90 50.46
C GLN A 458 107.85 27.36 50.13
N SER A 459 108.78 26.41 50.01
CA SER A 459 110.17 26.67 49.63
C SER A 459 110.44 26.58 48.12
N THR A 460 109.45 26.20 47.31
CA THR A 460 109.65 26.01 45.87
C THR A 460 109.83 27.35 45.17
N THR A 461 110.97 27.48 44.51
CA THR A 461 111.36 28.68 43.77
C THR A 461 111.71 28.31 42.32
N LEU A 462 111.53 29.26 41.40
CA LEU A 462 112.04 29.18 40.03
C LEU A 462 113.19 30.16 39.88
N ASN A 463 114.32 29.68 39.36
CA ASN A 463 115.49 30.46 39.04
C ASN A 463 115.72 30.40 37.53
N VAL A 464 115.48 31.52 36.85
CA VAL A 464 115.67 31.63 35.40
C VAL A 464 117.07 32.19 35.14
N ASN A 465 117.86 31.51 34.29
CA ASN A 465 119.22 31.92 33.90
C ASN A 465 120.20 32.17 35.06
N ASN A 466 119.98 31.56 36.23
CA ASN A 466 120.74 31.84 37.45
C ASN A 466 120.71 33.31 37.91
N LEU A 467 119.68 34.09 37.53
CA LEU A 467 119.53 35.49 37.94
C LEU A 467 119.04 35.67 39.39
N GLY A 468 118.77 34.56 40.08
CA GLY A 468 118.32 34.51 41.47
C GLY A 468 116.94 33.85 41.57
N ALA A 469 116.79 32.94 42.54
CA ALA A 469 115.57 32.15 42.71
C ALA A 469 114.40 33.00 43.26
N LYS A 470 113.20 32.82 42.69
CA LYS A 470 111.97 33.56 43.04
C LYS A 470 110.84 32.59 43.36
N ASN A 471 110.00 32.89 44.34
CA ASN A 471 108.93 31.97 44.78
C ASN A 471 107.88 31.77 43.69
N ILE A 472 107.34 30.55 43.59
CA ILE A 472 106.19 30.22 42.75
C ILE A 472 104.92 30.21 43.63
N ILE A 473 103.89 30.92 43.21
CA ILE A 473 102.61 31.09 43.92
C ILE A 473 101.41 30.88 42.99
N GLY A 474 100.23 30.66 43.57
CA GLY A 474 98.96 30.61 42.83
C GLY A 474 98.37 32.01 42.62
N ALA A 475 97.25 32.07 41.90
CA ALA A 475 96.49 33.31 41.75
C ALA A 475 96.12 33.93 43.12
N TYR A 476 96.11 35.26 43.20
CA TYR A 476 95.82 36.06 44.42
C TYR A 476 96.84 35.96 45.56
N ASN A 477 98.12 35.75 45.26
CA ASN A 477 99.21 35.77 46.25
C ASN A 477 99.08 34.68 47.34
N ARG A 478 98.30 33.62 47.06
CA ARG A 478 98.07 32.49 47.96
C ARG A 478 99.01 31.34 47.62
N TRP A 479 99.54 30.69 48.65
CA TRP A 479 100.29 29.45 48.49
C TRP A 479 99.36 28.33 48.00
N PRO A 480 99.63 27.71 46.84
CA PRO A 480 98.83 26.60 46.37
C PRO A 480 99.13 25.37 47.23
N SER A 481 98.16 24.95 48.03
CA SER A 481 98.20 23.63 48.68
C SER A 481 97.75 22.57 47.68
N ASN A 482 98.54 21.52 47.49
CA ASN A 482 98.20 20.31 46.71
C ASN A 482 98.20 20.45 45.17
N ILE A 483 98.90 21.44 44.60
CA ILE A 483 99.15 21.44 43.15
C ILE A 483 100.35 20.54 42.84
N ILE A 484 100.12 19.57 41.96
CA ILE A 484 101.14 18.69 41.40
C ILE A 484 101.30 19.07 39.93
N PHE A 485 102.50 19.49 39.54
CA PHE A 485 102.87 19.53 38.14
C PHE A 485 103.27 18.11 37.75
N GLU A 486 102.38 17.40 37.04
CA GLU A 486 102.65 16.04 36.60
C GLU A 486 103.81 16.01 35.59
N GLN A 487 104.49 14.88 35.47
CA GLN A 487 105.60 14.73 34.52
C GLN A 487 105.11 15.05 33.10
N GLY A 488 105.78 15.99 32.43
CA GLY A 488 105.44 16.41 31.07
C GLY A 488 104.41 17.54 30.99
N ASN A 489 103.93 18.06 32.12
CA ASN A 489 103.09 19.26 32.13
C ASN A 489 103.87 20.50 31.69
N ILE A 490 103.26 21.30 30.83
CA ILE A 490 103.69 22.66 30.50
C ILE A 490 102.85 23.61 31.35
N VAL A 491 103.51 24.44 32.16
CA VAL A 491 102.84 25.40 33.04
C VAL A 491 103.22 26.81 32.62
N GLU A 492 102.21 27.65 32.40
CA GLU A 492 102.40 29.09 32.18
C GLU A 492 102.47 29.82 33.52
N LEU A 493 103.55 30.60 33.69
CA LEU A 493 103.88 31.37 34.88
C LEU A 493 104.13 32.84 34.50
N VAL A 494 103.65 33.76 35.36
CA VAL A 494 103.84 35.21 35.17
C VAL A 494 104.64 35.78 36.34
N TYR A 495 105.76 36.44 36.04
CA TYR A 495 106.59 37.14 37.02
C TYR A 495 105.97 38.50 37.38
N TYR A 496 105.74 38.78 38.66
CA TYR A 496 105.21 40.04 39.13
C TYR A 496 105.60 40.29 40.59
N LYS A 497 106.12 41.49 40.89
CA LYS A 497 106.53 41.94 42.24
C LYS A 497 107.41 40.94 42.99
N GLY A 498 108.38 40.34 42.29
CA GLY A 498 109.34 39.40 42.92
C GLY A 498 108.90 37.93 42.96
N LEU A 499 107.75 37.57 42.38
CA LEU A 499 107.12 36.24 42.48
C LEU A 499 106.70 35.72 41.09
N PHE A 500 106.52 34.40 40.93
CA PHE A 500 105.93 33.75 39.74
C PHE A 500 104.49 33.24 40.03
N ILE A 501 103.51 33.58 39.19
CA ILE A 501 102.06 33.28 39.37
C ILE A 501 101.55 32.31 38.28
N ILE A 502 100.83 31.25 38.65
CA ILE A 502 100.26 30.22 37.72
C ILE A 502 98.94 30.66 37.07
N VAL A 503 98.70 30.34 35.78
CA VAL A 503 97.54 30.85 35.00
C VAL A 503 96.31 29.92 34.84
N THR A 504 96.34 28.60 34.48
CA THR A 504 95.12 27.70 34.45
C THR A 504 95.41 26.20 34.11
N ALA A 505 94.53 25.24 34.47
CA ALA A 505 94.50 23.80 34.04
C ALA A 505 93.08 23.31 33.65
N ASN A 506 92.91 22.40 32.66
CA ASN A 506 91.63 22.00 31.98
C ASN A 506 90.76 20.94 32.71
N ALA A 507 89.42 20.88 32.48
CA ALA A 507 88.47 19.88 33.07
C ALA A 507 87.60 19.11 32.04
N ILE A 508 87.23 17.84 32.32
CA ILE A 508 86.64 16.85 31.37
C ILE A 508 85.16 16.43 31.70
N SER A 509 84.60 16.78 32.86
CA SER A 509 83.19 16.48 33.21
C SER A 509 82.52 17.62 33.97
N LEU A 510 81.18 17.63 33.99
CA LEU A 510 80.43 18.56 34.83
C LEU A 510 80.59 18.16 36.30
N ALA A 511 81.18 19.05 37.10
CA ALA A 511 81.33 18.82 38.55
C ALA A 511 79.98 18.60 39.29
N ASN A 512 78.85 18.98 38.68
CA ASN A 512 77.51 18.78 39.22
C ASN A 512 76.57 18.26 38.12
N ALA A 513 76.09 17.02 38.26
CA ALA A 513 75.12 16.41 37.34
C ALA A 513 73.80 17.21 37.26
N ARG A 514 73.07 17.10 36.14
CA ARG A 514 71.74 17.70 35.94
C ARG A 514 70.67 16.62 35.93
N SER A 515 69.49 16.91 36.50
CA SER A 515 68.38 15.95 36.56
C SER A 515 67.49 16.04 35.32
N ILE A 516 67.17 14.90 34.71
CA ILE A 516 66.32 14.76 33.51
C ILE A 516 65.05 13.97 33.87
N ARG A 517 63.87 14.43 33.43
CA ARG A 517 62.56 13.78 33.62
C ARG A 517 61.72 13.88 32.35
N VAL A 518 60.91 12.86 32.03
CA VAL A 518 59.99 12.86 30.88
C VAL A 518 58.57 13.26 31.27
N ASN A 519 57.92 14.07 30.44
CA ASN A 519 56.57 14.61 30.67
C ASN A 519 55.46 13.64 30.24
N LEU A 520 55.43 12.45 30.83
CA LEU A 520 54.43 11.39 30.60
C LEU A 520 54.05 10.71 31.94
N ALA A 521 53.96 11.49 33.03
CA ALA A 521 53.78 11.00 34.40
C ALA A 521 54.93 10.14 34.98
N SER A 522 56.16 10.29 34.48
CA SER A 522 57.35 9.70 35.10
C SER A 522 57.45 10.12 36.57
N THR A 523 57.58 9.19 37.51
CA THR A 523 57.58 9.48 38.96
C THR A 523 58.96 9.78 39.54
N SER A 524 60.04 9.68 38.74
CA SER A 524 61.41 9.92 39.17
C SER A 524 62.25 10.61 38.07
N SER A 525 63.25 11.39 38.49
CA SER A 525 64.24 12.00 37.57
C SER A 525 65.57 11.25 37.64
N THR A 526 66.36 11.29 36.56
CA THR A 526 67.67 10.63 36.47
C THR A 526 68.76 11.67 36.21
N ASN A 527 69.87 11.58 36.94
CA ASN A 527 70.98 12.55 36.84
C ASN A 527 71.93 12.20 35.67
N PHE A 528 72.39 13.21 34.95
CA PHE A 528 73.32 13.11 33.83
C PHE A 528 74.44 14.15 33.97
N ASP A 529 75.71 13.70 33.92
CA ASP A 529 76.92 14.53 33.98
C ASP A 529 77.83 14.42 32.75
N GLY A 530 77.37 13.67 31.73
CA GLY A 530 78.10 13.43 30.47
C GLY A 530 79.02 12.21 30.49
N SER A 531 79.15 11.49 31.61
CA SER A 531 80.02 10.30 31.72
C SER A 531 79.43 9.02 31.11
N ALA A 532 78.11 8.88 30.98
CA ALA A 532 77.43 7.74 30.37
C ALA A 532 75.99 8.07 29.93
N ASN A 533 75.40 7.26 29.04
CA ASN A 533 73.99 7.35 28.63
C ASN A 533 73.03 7.07 29.81
N ILE A 534 71.86 7.72 29.82
CA ILE A 534 70.78 7.48 30.80
C ILE A 534 69.43 7.21 30.10
N THR A 535 68.51 6.48 30.74
CA THR A 535 67.18 6.13 30.19
C THR A 535 66.03 6.65 31.08
N PRO A 536 65.66 7.95 30.99
CA PRO A 536 64.53 8.50 31.73
C PRO A 536 63.18 8.04 31.12
N GLY A 537 62.28 7.46 31.91
CA GLY A 537 61.04 6.84 31.41
C GLY A 537 59.88 6.75 32.42
N VAL A 538 58.75 6.20 31.98
CA VAL A 538 57.54 5.92 32.79
C VAL A 538 57.56 4.45 33.19
N THR A 539 57.41 4.14 34.48
CA THR A 539 57.24 2.78 34.99
C THR A 539 55.77 2.53 35.32
N GLY A 540 55.20 1.42 34.86
CA GLY A 540 53.81 1.04 35.11
C GLY A 540 52.86 1.36 33.95
N THR A 541 51.57 1.39 34.23
CA THR A 541 50.52 1.61 33.23
C THR A 541 50.30 3.09 32.96
N LEU A 542 50.44 3.50 31.70
CA LEU A 542 50.20 4.88 31.29
C LEU A 542 48.68 5.19 31.33
N PRO A 543 48.24 6.22 32.08
CA PRO A 543 46.83 6.60 32.13
C PRO A 543 46.29 7.13 30.78
N ILE A 544 44.98 7.05 30.58
CA ILE A 544 44.30 7.55 29.36
C ILE A 544 44.58 9.04 29.11
N ALA A 545 44.55 9.85 30.18
CA ALA A 545 44.82 11.29 30.09
C ALA A 545 46.21 11.64 29.52
N ASN A 546 47.14 10.69 29.54
CA ASN A 546 48.51 10.85 29.04
C ASN A 546 48.78 10.00 27.78
N GLY A 547 47.73 9.57 27.08
CA GLY A 547 47.82 8.80 25.82
C GLY A 547 48.05 7.29 25.99
N GLY A 548 47.89 6.74 27.19
CA GLY A 548 47.92 5.30 27.44
C GLY A 548 46.54 4.66 27.46
N THR A 549 46.45 3.37 27.80
CA THR A 549 45.17 2.64 27.92
C THR A 549 44.66 2.58 29.36
N GLY A 550 45.46 3.01 30.35
CA GLY A 550 45.14 2.85 31.77
C GLY A 550 45.02 1.40 32.23
N ALA A 551 45.38 0.40 31.40
CA ALA A 551 45.26 -1.02 31.70
C ALA A 551 46.51 -1.85 31.33
N THR A 552 46.73 -2.95 32.05
CA THR A 552 47.78 -3.96 31.76
C THR A 552 47.26 -5.19 31.02
N THR A 553 45.95 -5.31 30.81
CA THR A 553 45.30 -6.40 30.08
C THR A 553 44.48 -5.86 28.92
N ALA A 554 44.33 -6.65 27.85
CA ALA A 554 43.53 -6.27 26.69
C ALA A 554 42.05 -6.05 27.04
N GLU A 555 41.52 -6.82 28.00
CA GLU A 555 40.14 -6.68 28.48
C GLU A 555 39.92 -5.33 29.17
N ASN A 556 40.73 -5.02 30.17
CA ASN A 556 40.63 -3.74 30.88
C ASN A 556 40.93 -2.55 29.96
N ALA A 557 41.82 -2.73 28.97
CA ALA A 557 42.08 -1.69 27.96
C ALA A 557 40.85 -1.40 27.10
N ARG A 558 40.11 -2.44 26.68
CA ARG A 558 38.84 -2.27 25.96
C ARG A 558 37.81 -1.53 26.82
N THR A 559 37.64 -1.96 28.08
CA THR A 559 36.74 -1.29 29.03
C THR A 559 37.09 0.18 29.23
N ASN A 560 38.37 0.49 29.49
CA ASN A 560 38.87 1.84 29.72
C ASN A 560 38.71 2.75 28.49
N LEU A 561 38.84 2.20 27.29
CA LEU A 561 38.67 2.95 26.03
C LEU A 561 37.21 2.97 25.54
N GLY A 562 36.27 2.38 26.29
CA GLY A 562 34.86 2.32 25.91
C GLY A 562 34.54 1.36 24.76
N ALA A 563 35.42 0.40 24.46
CA ALA A 563 35.15 -0.65 23.49
C ALA A 563 34.27 -1.75 24.11
N PHE A 564 33.25 -2.20 23.38
CA PHE A 564 32.26 -3.18 23.84
C PHE A 564 32.92 -4.46 24.36
N SER A 565 32.45 -4.96 25.51
CA SER A 565 32.73 -6.34 25.93
C SER A 565 31.85 -7.30 25.13
N SER A 566 32.29 -8.55 24.97
CA SER A 566 31.49 -9.63 24.39
C SER A 566 30.32 -10.09 25.28
N SER A 567 29.98 -9.32 26.31
CA SER A 567 29.02 -9.68 27.37
C SER A 567 27.92 -8.64 27.58
N GLY A 568 27.80 -7.64 26.70
CA GLY A 568 26.73 -6.63 26.72
C GLY A 568 27.18 -5.22 27.16
N GLY A 569 26.39 -4.22 26.77
CA GLY A 569 26.58 -2.80 27.08
C GLY A 569 25.45 -1.94 26.50
N THR A 570 25.34 -0.67 26.91
CA THR A 570 24.34 0.28 26.42
C THR A 570 25.01 1.36 25.56
N ILE A 571 24.46 1.66 24.38
CA ILE A 571 24.86 2.81 23.57
C ILE A 571 23.86 3.93 23.82
N SER A 572 24.34 5.11 24.23
CA SER A 572 23.52 6.32 24.33
C SER A 572 23.84 7.25 23.16
N GLY A 573 22.87 7.51 22.28
CA GLY A 573 23.02 8.36 21.10
C GLY A 573 22.60 7.65 19.80
N ASN A 574 22.69 8.35 18.67
CA ASN A 574 22.36 7.78 17.36
C ASN A 574 23.46 6.82 16.90
N VAL A 575 23.09 5.60 16.54
CA VAL A 575 24.00 4.61 15.93
C VAL A 575 23.69 4.54 14.43
N ILE A 576 24.69 4.78 13.58
CA ILE A 576 24.57 4.64 12.13
C ILE A 576 25.43 3.44 11.71
N ILE A 577 24.79 2.40 11.19
CA ILE A 577 25.46 1.20 10.67
C ILE A 577 25.41 1.24 9.14
N ASN A 578 26.57 1.41 8.50
CA ASN A 578 26.70 1.40 7.04
C ASN A 578 27.10 -0.01 6.56
N GLY A 579 26.23 -1.01 6.81
CA GLY A 579 26.50 -2.42 6.53
C GLY A 579 25.33 -3.32 6.91
N THR A 580 25.57 -4.64 7.02
CA THR A 580 24.55 -5.61 7.46
C THR A 580 24.45 -5.67 8.98
N VAL A 581 23.28 -6.06 9.48
CA VAL A 581 23.01 -6.24 10.91
C VAL A 581 22.41 -7.63 11.13
N ALA A 582 23.03 -8.43 12.00
CA ALA A 582 22.52 -9.74 12.40
C ALA A 582 22.42 -9.78 13.93
N GLU A 583 21.20 -9.74 14.45
CA GLU A 583 20.88 -9.69 15.88
C GLU A 583 20.18 -10.99 16.29
N GLY A 584 20.90 -11.89 16.96
CA GLY A 584 20.34 -13.19 17.29
C GLY A 584 21.38 -14.24 17.65
N ASN A 585 21.00 -15.51 17.49
CA ASN A 585 21.91 -16.63 17.73
C ASN A 585 22.88 -16.86 16.55
N SER A 586 23.74 -17.86 16.65
CA SER A 586 24.76 -18.19 15.63
C SER A 586 24.22 -18.63 14.26
N ASN A 587 22.91 -18.88 14.13
CA ASN A 587 22.25 -19.26 12.88
C ASN A 587 21.52 -18.08 12.22
N THR A 588 21.44 -16.92 12.89
CA THR A 588 20.90 -15.69 12.33
C THR A 588 21.94 -15.06 11.39
N ALA A 589 21.56 -14.75 10.16
CA ALA A 589 22.49 -14.29 9.13
C ALA A 589 21.90 -13.21 8.22
N ALA A 590 22.59 -12.07 8.15
CA ALA A 590 22.33 -11.00 7.19
C ALA A 590 23.48 -11.00 6.16
N THR A 591 23.26 -11.62 4.99
CA THR A 591 24.30 -11.85 3.97
C THR A 591 24.17 -10.98 2.71
N GLY A 592 23.01 -10.39 2.47
CA GLY A 592 22.82 -9.41 1.39
C GLY A 592 23.32 -8.02 1.77
N ASP A 593 23.71 -7.21 0.80
CA ASP A 593 24.21 -5.85 1.07
C ASP A 593 23.13 -5.02 1.79
N TYR A 594 23.49 -4.36 2.88
CA TYR A 594 22.58 -3.55 3.72
C TYR A 594 21.36 -4.32 4.27
N SER A 595 21.47 -5.65 4.41
CA SER A 595 20.39 -6.46 4.94
C SER A 595 20.36 -6.48 6.48
N HIS A 596 19.17 -6.74 7.04
CA HIS A 596 18.95 -6.85 8.48
C HIS A 596 18.31 -8.20 8.82
N ALA A 597 18.83 -8.91 9.83
CA ALA A 597 18.27 -10.16 10.32
C ALA A 597 18.19 -10.15 11.84
N GLU A 598 16.99 -10.29 12.40
CA GLU A 598 16.75 -10.33 13.84
C GLU A 598 16.12 -11.68 14.26
N GLY A 599 16.41 -12.18 15.47
CA GLY A 599 15.72 -13.31 16.09
C GLY A 599 16.47 -14.65 16.05
N TYR A 600 15.74 -15.76 15.94
CA TYR A 600 16.28 -17.13 15.99
C TYR A 600 16.35 -17.76 14.60
N ALA A 601 17.57 -18.03 14.11
CA ALA A 601 17.81 -18.74 12.85
C ALA A 601 17.17 -18.07 11.61
N THR A 602 17.05 -16.74 11.62
CA THR A 602 16.51 -15.95 10.51
C THR A 602 17.60 -15.61 9.49
N LYS A 603 17.24 -15.49 8.21
CA LYS A 603 18.21 -15.25 7.11
C LYS A 603 17.76 -14.16 6.15
N ALA A 604 18.43 -13.01 6.16
CA ALA A 604 18.26 -11.93 5.18
C ALA A 604 19.40 -11.99 4.14
N ASN A 605 19.15 -12.74 3.08
CA ASN A 605 20.11 -13.02 2.02
C ASN A 605 19.99 -12.09 0.81
N GLY A 606 18.87 -11.40 0.65
CA GLY A 606 18.68 -10.42 -0.41
C GLY A 606 19.33 -9.07 -0.06
N ASN A 607 19.77 -8.33 -1.08
CA ASN A 607 20.23 -6.95 -0.86
C ASN A 607 19.07 -6.09 -0.37
N TYR A 608 19.30 -5.26 0.64
CA TYR A 608 18.29 -4.44 1.33
C TYR A 608 17.15 -5.26 1.96
N SER A 609 17.30 -6.56 2.14
CA SER A 609 16.24 -7.41 2.68
C SER A 609 16.19 -7.34 4.22
N HIS A 610 15.02 -7.58 4.79
CA HIS A 610 14.80 -7.64 6.23
C HIS A 610 14.21 -9.01 6.61
N THR A 611 14.61 -9.56 7.75
CA THR A 611 13.96 -10.73 8.34
C THR A 611 13.91 -10.63 9.85
N GLU A 612 12.81 -11.08 10.47
CA GLU A 612 12.67 -11.13 11.92
C GLU A 612 11.86 -12.35 12.40
N GLY A 613 11.97 -12.68 13.69
CA GLY A 613 11.27 -13.80 14.31
C GLY A 613 12.06 -15.12 14.36
N VAL A 614 11.49 -16.21 13.83
CA VAL A 614 11.98 -17.60 14.00
C VAL A 614 11.99 -18.35 12.67
N HIS A 615 13.17 -18.77 12.20
CA HIS A 615 13.36 -19.49 10.91
C HIS A 615 12.85 -18.75 9.65
N SER A 616 12.58 -17.46 9.74
CA SER A 616 12.16 -16.61 8.61
C SER A 616 13.31 -16.34 7.64
N THR A 617 13.05 -16.37 6.34
CA THR A 617 14.07 -16.20 5.30
C THR A 617 13.61 -15.19 4.24
N ALA A 618 14.38 -14.13 4.04
CA ALA A 618 14.19 -13.15 2.97
C ALA A 618 15.34 -13.28 1.96
N THR A 619 15.08 -13.71 0.73
CA THR A 619 16.11 -13.90 -0.32
C THR A 619 15.93 -12.98 -1.51
N GLY A 620 14.77 -12.33 -1.65
CA GLY A 620 14.49 -11.37 -2.71
C GLY A 620 15.18 -10.03 -2.48
N TYR A 621 15.43 -9.29 -3.56
CA TYR A 621 15.90 -7.90 -3.47
C TYR A 621 14.88 -7.04 -2.72
N SER A 622 15.28 -6.34 -1.66
CA SER A 622 14.40 -5.52 -0.82
C SER A 622 13.19 -6.26 -0.26
N SER A 623 13.29 -7.58 -0.03
CA SER A 623 12.18 -8.37 0.53
C SER A 623 12.15 -8.36 2.05
N HIS A 624 10.99 -8.64 2.64
CA HIS A 624 10.77 -8.68 4.09
C HIS A 624 10.12 -10.01 4.51
N ALA A 625 10.66 -10.69 5.52
CA ALA A 625 10.08 -11.91 6.08
C ALA A 625 10.01 -11.86 7.61
N GLU A 626 8.82 -11.90 8.21
CA GLU A 626 8.63 -11.82 9.66
C GLU A 626 7.80 -13.00 10.19
N GLY A 627 7.85 -13.25 11.51
CA GLY A 627 7.10 -14.33 12.15
C GLY A 627 7.85 -15.68 12.25
N GLY A 628 7.23 -16.78 11.81
CA GLY A 628 7.73 -18.14 12.01
C GLY A 628 7.74 -18.99 10.74
N ASN A 629 8.91 -19.46 10.31
CA ASN A 629 9.08 -20.27 9.08
C ASN A 629 8.55 -19.58 7.80
N THR A 630 8.64 -18.25 7.72
CA THR A 630 8.19 -17.49 6.55
C THR A 630 9.30 -17.37 5.48
N LEU A 631 8.92 -17.26 4.21
CA LEU A 631 9.86 -17.14 3.08
C LEU A 631 9.43 -16.02 2.13
N ALA A 632 10.20 -14.94 2.07
CA ALA A 632 10.04 -13.88 1.07
C ALA A 632 11.15 -13.95 0.02
N SER A 633 10.88 -14.67 -1.08
CA SER A 633 11.86 -14.92 -2.15
C SER A 633 11.71 -14.02 -3.38
N GLY A 634 10.54 -13.43 -3.59
CA GLY A 634 10.31 -12.45 -4.64
C GLY A 634 10.98 -11.10 -4.37
N SER A 635 11.32 -10.35 -5.43
CA SER A 635 11.82 -8.98 -5.25
C SER A 635 10.72 -8.08 -4.68
N GLN A 636 11.04 -7.28 -3.67
CA GLN A 636 10.12 -6.40 -2.95
C GLN A 636 8.89 -7.15 -2.40
N SER A 637 9.03 -8.45 -2.09
CA SER A 637 7.95 -9.24 -1.51
C SER A 637 7.94 -9.16 0.02
N HIS A 638 6.78 -9.41 0.62
CA HIS A 638 6.57 -9.43 2.06
C HIS A 638 5.91 -10.75 2.48
N ALA A 639 6.48 -11.46 3.45
CA ALA A 639 5.90 -12.66 4.04
C ALA A 639 5.84 -12.55 5.56
N GLU A 640 4.66 -12.57 6.16
CA GLU A 640 4.44 -12.47 7.60
C GLU A 640 3.59 -13.63 8.14
N GLY A 641 3.58 -13.84 9.46
CA GLY A 641 2.80 -14.90 10.12
C GLY A 641 3.55 -16.23 10.28
N TYR A 642 2.91 -17.37 9.98
CA TYR A 642 3.47 -18.71 10.19
C TYR A 642 3.44 -19.58 8.92
N ASN A 643 4.58 -20.14 8.51
CA ASN A 643 4.71 -20.99 7.31
C ASN A 643 4.25 -20.32 5.99
N THR A 644 4.31 -18.99 5.87
CA THR A 644 3.90 -18.27 4.66
C THR A 644 5.03 -18.17 3.64
N ILE A 645 4.68 -18.12 2.34
CA ILE A 645 5.65 -18.07 1.24
C ILE A 645 5.25 -17.01 0.21
N ALA A 646 6.00 -15.91 0.14
CA ALA A 646 5.88 -14.85 -0.85
C ALA A 646 6.97 -14.99 -1.94
N ASN A 647 6.67 -15.78 -2.97
CA ASN A 647 7.59 -16.12 -4.05
C ASN A 647 7.53 -15.13 -5.25
N GLY A 648 6.41 -14.41 -5.35
CA GLY A 648 6.11 -13.46 -6.41
C GLY A 648 6.81 -12.12 -6.25
N THR A 649 7.08 -11.41 -7.35
CA THR A 649 7.61 -10.04 -7.27
C THR A 649 6.50 -9.09 -6.82
N TYR A 650 6.80 -8.20 -5.88
CA TYR A 650 5.85 -7.32 -5.18
C TYR A 650 4.76 -8.05 -4.36
N SER A 651 4.84 -9.38 -4.21
CA SER A 651 3.76 -10.13 -3.56
C SER A 651 3.77 -9.96 -2.04
N HIS A 652 2.59 -10.06 -1.43
CA HIS A 652 2.38 -9.97 0.01
C HIS A 652 1.65 -11.22 0.51
N VAL A 653 2.16 -11.85 1.56
CA VAL A 653 1.53 -13.02 2.17
C VAL A 653 1.51 -12.88 3.68
N GLU A 654 0.36 -13.12 4.28
CA GLU A 654 0.15 -13.04 5.73
C GLU A 654 -0.70 -14.20 6.26
N GLY A 655 -0.73 -14.37 7.59
CA GLY A 655 -1.51 -15.42 8.24
C GLY A 655 -0.77 -16.75 8.40
N SER A 656 -1.41 -17.88 8.07
CA SER A 656 -0.87 -19.23 8.31
C SER A 656 -0.88 -20.09 7.05
N SER A 657 0.29 -20.51 6.58
CA SER A 657 0.45 -21.39 5.41
C SER A 657 -0.18 -20.88 4.13
N CYS A 658 -0.12 -19.57 3.94
CA CYS A 658 -0.52 -18.91 2.71
C CYS A 658 0.64 -18.89 1.69
N TYR A 659 0.32 -18.81 0.40
CA TYR A 659 1.32 -18.81 -0.67
C TYR A 659 0.97 -17.82 -1.77
N THR A 660 1.99 -17.11 -2.27
CA THR A 660 1.91 -16.35 -3.52
C THR A 660 3.10 -16.57 -4.45
N ASP A 661 2.88 -16.47 -5.77
CA ASP A 661 3.96 -16.53 -6.76
C ASP A 661 3.81 -15.67 -8.02
N GLY A 662 2.75 -14.88 -8.11
CA GLY A 662 2.54 -14.02 -9.25
C GLY A 662 3.57 -12.92 -9.37
N ARG A 663 3.81 -12.52 -10.62
CA ARG A 663 4.90 -11.60 -10.96
C ARG A 663 4.63 -10.15 -10.56
N TYR A 664 3.39 -9.79 -10.20
CA TYR A 664 2.98 -8.40 -10.04
C TYR A 664 1.98 -8.18 -8.88
N GLY A 665 2.35 -8.52 -7.65
CA GLY A 665 1.64 -7.99 -6.47
C GLY A 665 0.50 -8.83 -5.90
N ASP A 666 0.59 -10.15 -6.00
CA ASP A 666 -0.40 -11.07 -5.40
C ASP A 666 -0.52 -10.88 -3.90
N HIS A 667 -1.71 -11.11 -3.37
CA HIS A 667 -1.95 -11.09 -1.94
C HIS A 667 -2.66 -12.36 -1.46
N ALA A 668 -2.12 -13.00 -0.42
CA ALA A 668 -2.79 -14.11 0.25
C ALA A 668 -2.77 -13.94 1.76
N SER A 669 -3.94 -14.04 2.40
CA SER A 669 -4.12 -13.87 3.84
C SER A 669 -5.02 -14.94 4.47
N GLY A 670 -5.04 -14.99 5.80
CA GLY A 670 -5.84 -15.93 6.58
C GLY A 670 -5.13 -17.27 6.84
N SER A 671 -5.69 -18.40 6.38
CA SER A 671 -5.15 -19.73 6.67
C SER A 671 -5.25 -20.67 5.46
N ALA A 672 -4.11 -21.18 4.99
CA ALA A 672 -4.02 -22.08 3.84
C ALA A 672 -4.54 -21.47 2.52
N SER A 673 -4.49 -20.15 2.38
CA SER A 673 -4.94 -19.43 1.18
C SER A 673 -3.83 -19.33 0.14
N VAL A 674 -4.19 -19.41 -1.14
CA VAL A 674 -3.24 -19.43 -2.25
C VAL A 674 -3.68 -18.43 -3.30
N ALA A 675 -2.84 -17.43 -3.56
CA ALA A 675 -3.02 -16.52 -4.67
C ALA A 675 -1.81 -16.70 -5.61
N ALA A 676 -1.99 -17.37 -6.74
CA ALA A 676 -0.86 -17.85 -7.55
C ALA A 676 -1.20 -17.95 -9.04
N SER A 677 -0.20 -18.08 -9.89
CA SER A 677 -0.47 -18.37 -11.30
C SER A 677 -1.14 -19.75 -11.47
N ASN A 678 -2.20 -19.82 -12.28
CA ASN A 678 -2.74 -21.09 -12.80
C ASN A 678 -1.68 -22.04 -13.36
N ASP A 679 -0.53 -21.53 -13.80
CA ASP A 679 0.60 -22.29 -14.32
C ASP A 679 1.35 -23.13 -13.27
N THR A 680 1.27 -22.78 -11.99
CA THR A 680 2.09 -23.37 -10.91
C THR A 680 1.28 -24.27 -9.98
N VAL A 681 -0.04 -24.27 -10.12
CA VAL A 681 -0.99 -24.88 -9.17
C VAL A 681 -1.77 -26.01 -9.83
N LEU A 682 -1.89 -27.15 -9.13
CA LEU A 682 -2.74 -28.27 -9.53
C LEU A 682 -3.64 -28.72 -8.38
N PHE A 683 -4.93 -28.92 -8.65
CA PHE A 683 -5.88 -29.46 -7.68
C PHE A 683 -5.72 -30.98 -7.51
N VAL A 684 -5.85 -31.45 -6.27
CA VAL A 684 -5.66 -32.85 -5.89
C VAL A 684 -7.00 -33.50 -5.58
N LEU A 685 -7.25 -34.65 -6.22
CA LEU A 685 -8.40 -35.50 -5.94
C LEU A 685 -8.11 -36.43 -4.76
N SER A 686 -6.90 -37.02 -4.73
CA SER A 686 -6.45 -37.84 -3.61
C SER A 686 -4.93 -37.92 -3.54
N ALA A 687 -4.39 -38.09 -2.33
CA ALA A 687 -2.97 -38.32 -2.10
C ALA A 687 -2.79 -39.46 -1.10
N THR A 688 -2.21 -40.58 -1.55
CA THR A 688 -2.04 -41.81 -0.77
C THR A 688 -0.64 -42.36 -0.95
N GLU A 689 0.05 -42.66 0.15
CA GLU A 689 1.45 -43.10 0.12
C GLU A 689 2.31 -42.15 -0.73
N THR A 690 2.89 -42.63 -1.82
CA THR A 690 3.74 -41.86 -2.74
C THR A 690 2.98 -41.38 -3.99
N THR A 691 1.67 -41.61 -4.07
CA THR A 691 0.85 -41.32 -5.26
C THR A 691 -0.10 -40.16 -4.99
N ILE A 692 -0.08 -39.17 -5.88
CA ILE A 692 -1.02 -38.06 -5.95
C ILE A 692 -1.85 -38.23 -7.22
N ILE A 693 -3.17 -38.23 -7.10
CA ILE A 693 -4.13 -38.23 -8.21
C ILE A 693 -4.73 -36.83 -8.30
N LEU A 694 -4.68 -36.23 -9.48
CA LEU A 694 -5.13 -34.87 -9.73
C LEU A 694 -6.63 -34.83 -10.03
N ASP A 695 -7.29 -33.74 -9.65
CA ASP A 695 -8.69 -33.51 -9.95
C ASP A 695 -8.86 -33.02 -11.39
N ASN A 696 -9.42 -33.87 -12.24
CA ASN A 696 -9.71 -33.57 -13.65
C ASN A 696 -11.11 -33.00 -13.88
N THR A 697 -11.89 -32.77 -12.81
CA THR A 697 -13.21 -32.14 -12.87
C THR A 697 -13.15 -30.63 -12.66
N MET A 698 -12.02 -30.12 -12.14
CA MET A 698 -11.79 -28.69 -12.00
C MET A 698 -11.64 -28.04 -13.36
N ILE A 699 -12.40 -26.96 -13.58
CA ILE A 699 -12.37 -26.19 -14.82
C ILE A 699 -11.26 -25.15 -14.70
N TYR A 700 -10.24 -25.33 -15.52
CA TYR A 700 -9.21 -24.33 -15.76
C TYR A 700 -9.61 -23.49 -16.98
N ASP A 701 -8.98 -22.34 -17.18
CA ASP A 701 -9.23 -21.55 -18.38
C ASP A 701 -8.93 -22.36 -19.68
N ALA A 702 -9.53 -21.95 -20.81
CA ALA A 702 -9.39 -22.69 -22.07
C ALA A 702 -7.93 -22.80 -22.57
N ASN A 703 -7.04 -21.89 -22.14
CA ASN A 703 -5.63 -21.89 -22.50
C ASN A 703 -4.78 -22.79 -21.57
N ASN A 704 -5.26 -23.06 -20.35
CA ASN A 704 -4.55 -23.75 -19.28
C ASN A 704 -5.24 -25.02 -18.80
N THR A 705 -5.61 -25.91 -19.74
CA THR A 705 -6.10 -27.26 -19.40
C THR A 705 -5.17 -27.98 -18.40
N LEU A 706 -5.74 -28.89 -17.60
CA LEU A 706 -4.97 -29.74 -16.67
C LEU A 706 -3.76 -30.40 -17.35
N SER A 707 -3.94 -30.87 -18.60
CA SER A 707 -2.86 -31.47 -19.39
C SER A 707 -1.76 -30.50 -19.76
N ASN A 708 -2.04 -29.20 -19.91
CA ASN A 708 -1.02 -28.18 -20.19
C ASN A 708 -0.24 -27.79 -18.94
N ILE A 709 -0.91 -27.66 -17.80
CA ILE A 709 -0.25 -27.34 -16.52
C ILE A 709 0.64 -28.52 -16.09
N LEU A 710 0.12 -29.76 -16.18
CA LEU A 710 0.85 -30.95 -15.76
C LEU A 710 2.17 -31.17 -16.53
N LYS A 711 2.29 -30.70 -17.78
CA LYS A 711 3.55 -30.74 -18.56
C LYS A 711 4.70 -29.94 -17.91
N ARG A 712 4.38 -29.01 -17.01
CA ARG A 712 5.36 -28.16 -16.29
C ARG A 712 5.94 -28.86 -15.06
N PHE A 713 5.39 -30.01 -14.71
CA PHE A 713 5.85 -30.88 -13.63
C PHE A 713 6.74 -31.98 -14.21
N ALA A 714 7.94 -32.13 -13.67
CA ALA A 714 8.97 -33.04 -14.15
C ALA A 714 9.70 -33.72 -12.98
N ALA A 715 10.29 -34.88 -13.25
CA ALA A 715 11.09 -35.61 -12.26
C ALA A 715 12.20 -34.73 -11.67
N ASN A 716 12.49 -34.93 -10.39
CA ASN A 716 13.43 -34.19 -9.55
C ASN A 716 13.06 -32.74 -9.22
N GLN A 717 11.92 -32.21 -9.68
CA GLN A 717 11.42 -30.92 -9.19
C GLN A 717 10.91 -31.04 -7.75
N GLU A 718 11.14 -29.98 -6.96
CA GLU A 718 10.53 -29.81 -5.64
C GLU A 718 9.12 -29.23 -5.82
N ILE A 719 8.15 -29.81 -5.13
CA ILE A 719 6.78 -29.33 -5.04
C ILE A 719 6.38 -29.13 -3.59
N LEU A 720 5.44 -28.23 -3.37
CA LEU A 720 4.78 -28.01 -2.10
C LEU A 720 3.43 -28.72 -2.14
N LEU A 721 3.17 -29.57 -1.16
CA LEU A 721 1.82 -30.06 -0.88
C LEU A 721 1.23 -29.19 0.20
N LEU A 722 0.09 -28.56 -0.08
CA LEU A 722 -0.65 -27.80 0.93
C LEU A 722 -1.44 -28.78 1.79
N ASN A 723 -1.00 -28.99 3.04
CA ASN A 723 -1.78 -29.78 3.99
C ASN A 723 -2.95 -28.93 4.52
N SER A 724 -4.16 -29.20 4.08
CA SER A 724 -5.37 -28.49 4.47
C SER A 724 -6.04 -29.05 5.74
N TYR A 725 -5.39 -29.97 6.47
CA TYR A 725 -5.93 -30.48 7.73
C TYR A 725 -5.91 -29.41 8.85
N TYR A 726 -7.05 -29.21 9.52
CA TYR A 726 -7.39 -28.09 10.45
C TYR A 726 -6.32 -27.65 11.46
N ALA A 727 -5.44 -28.55 11.92
CA ALA A 727 -4.43 -28.25 12.94
C ALA A 727 -3.02 -28.00 12.40
N ASN A 728 -2.77 -28.28 11.11
CA ASN A 728 -1.43 -28.38 10.53
C ASN A 728 -1.37 -27.81 9.12
N GLY A 729 -2.13 -26.73 8.83
CA GLY A 729 -1.84 -25.87 7.67
C GLY A 729 -0.34 -25.69 7.57
N SER A 730 0.28 -26.37 6.60
CA SER A 730 1.74 -26.40 6.43
C SER A 730 2.07 -26.88 5.03
N PHE A 731 3.10 -26.28 4.44
CA PHE A 731 3.65 -26.75 3.18
C PHE A 731 4.58 -27.94 3.43
N ILE A 732 4.25 -29.09 2.86
CA ILE A 732 5.12 -30.27 2.87
C ILE A 732 5.90 -30.30 1.56
N LYS A 733 7.22 -30.15 1.67
CA LYS A 733 8.13 -30.24 0.53
C LYS A 733 8.35 -31.69 0.13
N LYS A 734 8.19 -32.00 -1.15
CA LYS A 734 8.45 -33.32 -1.75
C LYS A 734 9.15 -33.17 -3.09
N LYS A 735 9.82 -34.24 -3.55
CA LYS A 735 10.34 -34.31 -4.92
C LYS A 735 9.51 -35.21 -5.81
N ILE A 736 9.32 -34.81 -7.05
CA ILE A 736 8.66 -35.62 -8.07
C ILE A 736 9.60 -36.74 -8.51
N VAL A 737 9.12 -37.98 -8.49
CA VAL A 737 9.77 -39.17 -9.06
C VAL A 737 9.34 -39.36 -10.51
N SER A 738 8.04 -39.28 -10.78
CA SER A 738 7.48 -39.39 -12.13
C SER A 738 6.13 -38.69 -12.25
N VAL A 739 5.77 -38.35 -13.49
CA VAL A 739 4.48 -37.77 -13.88
C VAL A 739 3.83 -38.67 -14.92
N ASP A 740 2.59 -39.07 -14.66
CA ASP A 740 1.74 -39.84 -15.57
C ASP A 740 0.65 -38.93 -16.14
N MET A 741 0.86 -38.51 -17.38
CA MET A 741 -0.05 -37.63 -18.13
C MET A 741 -1.36 -38.32 -18.52
N THR A 742 -1.38 -39.65 -18.62
CA THR A 742 -2.57 -40.40 -19.08
C THR A 742 -3.59 -40.53 -17.96
N ASN A 743 -3.10 -40.78 -16.75
CA ASN A 743 -3.93 -41.01 -15.57
C ASN A 743 -3.94 -39.81 -14.60
N TYR A 744 -3.39 -38.66 -15.01
CA TYR A 744 -3.27 -37.45 -14.20
C TYR A 744 -2.71 -37.72 -12.80
N LYS A 745 -1.56 -38.39 -12.76
CA LYS A 745 -0.93 -38.87 -11.53
C LYS A 745 0.49 -38.35 -11.38
N ILE A 746 0.88 -37.99 -10.16
CA ILE A 746 2.25 -37.66 -9.79
C ILE A 746 2.73 -38.64 -8.73
N VAL A 747 3.94 -39.17 -8.90
CA VAL A 747 4.62 -40.00 -7.90
C VAL A 747 5.68 -39.15 -7.21
N ILE A 748 5.68 -39.15 -5.88
CA ILE A 748 6.63 -38.41 -5.04
C ILE A 748 7.67 -39.33 -4.38
N ASP A 749 8.77 -38.74 -3.93
CA ASP A 749 9.96 -39.44 -3.40
C ASP A 749 9.75 -40.18 -2.07
N SER A 750 8.74 -39.80 -1.32
CA SER A 750 8.48 -40.33 0.02
C SER A 750 7.00 -40.20 0.36
N ALA A 751 6.48 -41.14 1.16
CA ALA A 751 5.07 -41.19 1.49
C ALA A 751 4.55 -39.88 2.13
N VAL A 752 3.32 -39.51 1.80
CA VAL A 752 2.57 -38.49 2.54
C VAL A 752 2.26 -38.99 3.96
N PRO A 753 2.05 -38.08 4.94
CA PRO A 753 1.69 -38.48 6.29
C PRO A 753 0.42 -39.34 6.33
N THR A 754 0.39 -40.32 7.22
CA THR A 754 -0.74 -41.26 7.38
C THR A 754 -1.84 -40.77 8.33
N SER A 755 -1.63 -39.63 9.00
CA SER A 755 -2.58 -38.98 9.91
C SER A 755 -2.44 -37.46 9.82
N ASN A 756 -3.52 -36.74 10.14
CA ASN A 756 -3.58 -35.27 10.10
C ASN A 756 -3.11 -34.66 8.77
N PHE A 757 -3.44 -35.32 7.66
CA PHE A 757 -3.05 -34.94 6.32
C PHE A 757 -4.24 -34.98 5.38
N GLU A 758 -4.47 -33.86 4.73
CA GLU A 758 -5.40 -33.70 3.61
C GLU A 758 -4.70 -32.79 2.61
N CYS A 759 -4.57 -33.21 1.36
CA CYS A 759 -3.94 -32.39 0.33
C CYS A 759 -5.00 -32.05 -0.72
N SER A 760 -5.35 -30.78 -0.81
CA SER A 760 -6.27 -30.25 -1.82
C SER A 760 -5.53 -29.63 -3.01
N LEU A 761 -4.24 -29.33 -2.84
CA LEU A 761 -3.45 -28.58 -3.80
C LEU A 761 -1.98 -28.99 -3.78
N ILE A 762 -1.36 -29.05 -4.96
CA ILE A 762 0.09 -29.03 -5.12
C ILE A 762 0.54 -27.76 -5.84
N ILE A 763 1.70 -27.26 -5.46
CA ILE A 763 2.30 -26.04 -6.00
C ILE A 763 3.72 -26.37 -6.48
N ASN A 764 4.06 -25.93 -7.68
CA ASN A 764 5.43 -25.97 -8.21
C ASN A 764 6.08 -24.59 -8.09
N PRO A 765 6.81 -24.29 -7.01
CA PRO A 765 7.39 -22.97 -6.79
C PRO A 765 8.54 -22.64 -7.76
N SER A 766 9.01 -23.63 -8.52
CA SER A 766 10.07 -23.45 -9.53
C SER A 766 9.52 -23.20 -10.95
N ALA A 767 8.23 -23.45 -11.16
CA ALA A 767 7.59 -23.14 -12.43
C ALA A 767 7.51 -21.61 -12.56
N LYS A 768 8.13 -21.07 -13.61
CA LYS A 768 7.92 -19.67 -13.98
C LYS A 768 6.62 -19.58 -14.73
N SER A 769 5.74 -18.68 -14.31
CA SER A 769 4.58 -18.31 -15.10
C SER A 769 5.04 -17.88 -16.49
N THR A 770 4.41 -18.40 -17.53
CA THR A 770 4.70 -18.05 -18.92
C THR A 770 3.77 -16.95 -19.43
N SER A 771 2.79 -16.55 -18.64
CA SER A 771 1.77 -15.56 -19.00
C SER A 771 1.99 -14.25 -18.24
N ARG A 772 1.50 -13.15 -18.84
CA ARG A 772 1.54 -11.82 -18.23
C ARG A 772 0.49 -11.79 -17.12
N TYR A 773 0.96 -11.97 -15.90
CA TYR A 773 0.12 -12.22 -14.73
C TYR A 773 -0.31 -10.92 -14.04
N TYR A 774 -1.61 -10.64 -13.91
CA TYR A 774 -2.09 -9.55 -13.03
C TYR A 774 -2.35 -10.07 -11.62
N PRO A 775 -2.21 -9.23 -10.58
CA PRO A 775 -2.27 -9.67 -9.19
C PRO A 775 -3.58 -10.36 -8.86
N CYS A 776 -3.47 -11.51 -8.21
CA CYS A 776 -4.60 -12.25 -7.64
C CYS A 776 -4.68 -12.03 -6.13
N TYR A 777 -5.87 -12.22 -5.58
CA TYR A 777 -6.15 -12.02 -4.16
C TYR A 777 -6.85 -13.25 -3.59
N ALA A 778 -6.35 -13.79 -2.47
CA ALA A 778 -6.97 -14.89 -1.74
C ALA A 778 -7.01 -14.61 -0.24
N GLU A 779 -8.20 -14.41 0.32
CA GLU A 779 -8.40 -14.09 1.74
C GLU A 779 -9.30 -15.13 2.42
N GLY A 780 -9.05 -15.44 3.69
CA GLY A 780 -9.89 -16.36 4.47
C GLY A 780 -9.24 -17.71 4.70
N THR A 781 -10.00 -18.81 4.64
CA THR A 781 -9.49 -20.15 4.98
C THR A 781 -9.58 -21.09 3.78
N LYS A 782 -8.43 -21.59 3.30
CA LYS A 782 -8.32 -22.50 2.15
C LYS A 782 -8.86 -21.91 0.85
N CYS A 783 -8.78 -20.59 0.70
CA CYS A 783 -9.23 -19.89 -0.50
C CYS A 783 -8.15 -19.98 -1.59
N VAL A 784 -8.56 -20.16 -2.84
CA VAL A 784 -7.65 -20.31 -3.97
C VAL A 784 -8.03 -19.33 -5.07
N SER A 785 -7.11 -18.44 -5.40
CA SER A 785 -7.24 -17.47 -6.48
C SER A 785 -6.10 -17.68 -7.47
N ILE A 786 -6.43 -18.22 -8.65
CA ILE A 786 -5.42 -18.61 -9.64
C ILE A 786 -5.69 -18.13 -11.07
N GLY A 787 -6.62 -17.19 -11.26
CA GLY A 787 -6.90 -16.61 -12.56
C GLY A 787 -5.68 -15.92 -13.16
N SER A 788 -5.57 -15.93 -14.50
CA SER A 788 -4.48 -15.27 -15.22
C SER A 788 -4.50 -13.74 -15.10
N HIS A 789 -5.67 -13.15 -14.79
CA HIS A 789 -5.82 -11.72 -14.57
C HIS A 789 -6.71 -11.45 -13.35
N SER A 790 -6.26 -10.71 -12.34
CA SER A 790 -7.12 -10.05 -11.34
C SER A 790 -8.23 -10.91 -10.71
N SER A 791 -7.98 -12.18 -10.40
CA SER A 791 -8.96 -13.03 -9.72
C SER A 791 -8.99 -12.75 -8.21
N HIS A 792 -10.14 -12.94 -7.59
CA HIS A 792 -10.33 -12.74 -6.15
C HIS A 792 -11.15 -13.89 -5.53
N ALA A 793 -10.63 -14.47 -4.46
CA ALA A 793 -11.31 -15.50 -3.68
C ALA A 793 -11.32 -15.15 -2.19
N GLU A 794 -12.50 -15.07 -1.59
CA GLU A 794 -12.66 -14.82 -0.16
C GLU A 794 -13.58 -15.84 0.53
N GLY A 795 -13.48 -15.97 1.85
CA GLY A 795 -14.36 -16.85 2.65
C GLY A 795 -13.71 -18.17 3.11
N TYR A 796 -14.39 -19.30 2.87
CA TYR A 796 -13.95 -20.63 3.31
C TYR A 796 -14.01 -21.66 2.17
N GLU A 797 -12.86 -22.24 1.80
CA GLU A 797 -12.71 -23.24 0.73
C GLU A 797 -13.22 -22.77 -0.64
N THR A 798 -13.16 -21.46 -0.93
CA THR A 798 -13.62 -20.87 -2.19
C THR A 798 -12.52 -20.88 -3.27
N LYS A 799 -12.91 -20.95 -4.55
CA LYS A 799 -11.97 -21.11 -5.68
C LYS A 799 -12.31 -20.19 -6.87
N ALA A 800 -11.50 -19.15 -7.08
CA ALA A 800 -11.51 -18.31 -8.26
C ALA A 800 -10.44 -18.81 -9.25
N THR A 801 -10.83 -19.65 -10.21
CA THR A 801 -9.88 -20.35 -11.09
C THR A 801 -9.70 -19.70 -12.46
N GLY A 802 -10.58 -18.76 -12.83
CA GLY A 802 -10.55 -18.09 -14.13
C GLY A 802 -10.03 -16.65 -14.08
N SER A 803 -9.69 -16.11 -15.25
CA SER A 803 -9.39 -14.70 -15.44
C SER A 803 -10.54 -13.81 -14.95
N SER A 804 -10.25 -12.77 -14.18
CA SER A 804 -11.19 -11.80 -13.60
C SER A 804 -12.38 -12.46 -12.89
N SER A 805 -12.14 -13.62 -12.29
CA SER A 805 -13.16 -14.38 -11.56
C SER A 805 -13.26 -13.91 -10.12
N HIS A 806 -14.46 -13.92 -9.57
CA HIS A 806 -14.72 -13.57 -8.18
C HIS A 806 -15.47 -14.69 -7.47
N THR A 807 -15.06 -15.01 -6.25
CA THR A 807 -15.80 -15.97 -5.44
C THR A 807 -15.77 -15.60 -3.96
N GLU A 808 -16.91 -15.78 -3.30
CA GLU A 808 -17.07 -15.51 -1.87
C GLU A 808 -17.98 -16.55 -1.20
N GLY A 809 -17.95 -16.60 0.14
CA GLY A 809 -18.79 -17.50 0.93
C GLY A 809 -18.13 -18.83 1.32
N TYR A 810 -18.83 -19.95 1.12
CA TYR A 810 -18.38 -21.28 1.56
C TYR A 810 -18.40 -22.29 0.40
N ARG A 811 -17.22 -22.81 0.03
CA ARG A 811 -17.04 -23.82 -1.03
C ARG A 811 -17.60 -23.42 -2.40
N THR A 812 -17.48 -22.14 -2.74
CA THR A 812 -17.93 -21.57 -4.01
C THR A 812 -16.82 -21.67 -5.07
N ILE A 813 -17.21 -21.76 -6.35
CA ILE A 813 -16.28 -21.91 -7.48
C ILE A 813 -16.67 -20.96 -8.60
N ALA A 814 -15.76 -20.11 -9.03
CA ALA A 814 -15.91 -19.22 -10.17
C ALA A 814 -14.79 -19.42 -11.21
N ASN A 815 -15.16 -19.30 -12.47
CA ASN A 815 -14.34 -19.42 -13.67
C ASN A 815 -14.24 -18.07 -14.40
N ASN A 816 -13.79 -18.03 -15.65
CA ASN A 816 -13.45 -16.80 -16.37
C ASN A 816 -14.60 -15.79 -16.40
N TYR A 817 -14.31 -14.58 -15.94
CA TYR A 817 -15.23 -13.44 -15.86
C TYR A 817 -16.52 -13.75 -15.09
N SER A 818 -16.50 -14.78 -14.23
CA SER A 818 -17.68 -15.30 -13.56
C SER A 818 -17.66 -14.98 -12.06
N HIS A 819 -18.84 -15.02 -11.44
CA HIS A 819 -19.02 -14.72 -10.04
C HIS A 819 -19.80 -15.85 -9.34
N ALA A 820 -19.27 -16.35 -8.22
CA ALA A 820 -19.96 -17.32 -7.37
C ALA A 820 -19.97 -16.94 -5.89
N GLU A 821 -21.15 -16.78 -5.31
CA GLU A 821 -21.36 -16.41 -3.91
C GLU A 821 -22.32 -17.36 -3.17
N GLY A 822 -22.25 -17.40 -1.83
CA GLY A 822 -23.14 -18.21 -0.99
C GLY A 822 -22.52 -19.54 -0.50
N TYR A 823 -23.26 -20.64 -0.56
CA TYR A 823 -22.86 -21.96 -0.04
C TYR A 823 -22.88 -23.02 -1.14
N GLN A 824 -21.73 -23.58 -1.48
CA GLN A 824 -21.55 -24.62 -2.51
C GLN A 824 -22.13 -24.25 -3.89
N THR A 825 -22.04 -22.98 -4.27
CA THR A 825 -22.45 -22.48 -5.59
C THR A 825 -21.32 -22.58 -6.62
N LYS A 826 -21.67 -22.71 -7.90
CA LYS A 826 -20.70 -22.88 -8.98
C LYS A 826 -21.06 -22.06 -10.22
N ALA A 827 -20.21 -21.12 -10.59
CA ALA A 827 -20.28 -20.38 -11.85
C ALA A 827 -19.25 -20.98 -12.81
N GLU A 828 -19.61 -22.08 -13.47
CA GLU A 828 -18.71 -22.98 -14.21
C GLU A 828 -18.32 -22.46 -15.60
N GLY A 829 -19.16 -21.60 -16.21
CA GLY A 829 -18.96 -21.05 -17.56
C GLY A 829 -18.43 -19.62 -17.58
N TYR A 830 -18.11 -19.13 -18.78
CA TYR A 830 -17.72 -17.75 -19.02
C TYR A 830 -18.84 -16.80 -18.65
N TYR A 831 -18.56 -15.72 -17.91
CA TYR A 831 -19.56 -14.72 -17.52
C TYR A 831 -20.79 -15.28 -16.76
N ALA A 832 -20.64 -16.45 -16.14
CA ALA A 832 -21.71 -17.06 -15.35
C ALA A 832 -21.85 -16.36 -13.99
N HIS A 833 -23.08 -16.36 -13.44
CA HIS A 833 -23.33 -15.86 -12.09
C HIS A 833 -24.14 -16.89 -11.27
N ALA A 834 -23.57 -17.40 -10.18
CA ALA A 834 -24.23 -18.35 -9.30
C ALA A 834 -24.27 -17.86 -7.85
N GLU A 835 -25.47 -17.72 -7.28
CA GLU A 835 -25.68 -17.25 -5.91
C GLU A 835 -26.60 -18.19 -5.12
N GLY A 836 -26.57 -18.12 -3.78
CA GLY A 836 -27.46 -18.89 -2.89
C GLY A 836 -26.86 -20.20 -2.37
N TYR A 837 -27.62 -21.29 -2.43
CA TYR A 837 -27.30 -22.58 -1.81
C TYR A 837 -27.35 -23.72 -2.84
N TYR A 838 -26.20 -24.34 -3.13
CA TYR A 838 -26.03 -25.44 -4.11
C TYR A 838 -26.51 -25.09 -5.53
N THR A 839 -26.27 -23.87 -5.99
CA THR A 839 -26.67 -23.43 -7.34
C THR A 839 -25.55 -23.64 -8.36
N THR A 840 -25.90 -23.79 -9.63
CA THR A 840 -24.93 -23.94 -10.72
C THR A 840 -25.35 -23.13 -11.94
N ALA A 841 -24.45 -22.32 -12.46
CA ALA A 841 -24.63 -21.55 -13.69
C ALA A 841 -23.50 -21.85 -14.68
N VAL A 842 -23.83 -21.91 -15.96
CA VAL A 842 -22.90 -22.05 -17.09
C VAL A 842 -22.84 -20.77 -17.93
N ASP A 843 -22.18 -20.80 -19.08
CA ASP A 843 -21.86 -19.65 -19.93
C ASP A 843 -23.00 -18.61 -20.07
N TYR A 844 -22.71 -17.35 -19.72
CA TYR A 844 -23.64 -16.21 -19.75
C TYR A 844 -24.98 -16.42 -19.02
N SER A 845 -25.04 -17.37 -18.09
CA SER A 845 -26.27 -17.76 -17.40
C SER A 845 -26.24 -17.36 -15.93
N HIS A 846 -27.42 -17.33 -15.32
CA HIS A 846 -27.59 -16.93 -13.93
C HIS A 846 -28.42 -17.97 -13.14
N ALA A 847 -27.93 -18.40 -11.98
CA ALA A 847 -28.63 -19.30 -11.09
C ALA A 847 -28.65 -18.79 -9.64
N ALA A 848 -29.84 -18.72 -9.04
CA ALA A 848 -30.02 -18.17 -7.69
C ALA A 848 -30.91 -19.05 -6.79
N ASN A 849 -30.89 -18.75 -5.48
CA ASN A 849 -31.70 -19.36 -4.42
C ASN A 849 -31.26 -20.78 -3.96
N TYR A 850 -31.99 -21.86 -4.25
CA TYR A 850 -31.78 -23.17 -3.59
C TYR A 850 -31.79 -24.36 -4.57
N HIS A 851 -30.63 -24.99 -4.76
CA HIS A 851 -30.42 -26.13 -5.66
C HIS A 851 -30.87 -25.90 -7.11
N THR A 852 -30.76 -24.66 -7.60
CA THR A 852 -31.11 -24.31 -8.98
C THR A 852 -29.94 -24.54 -9.94
N LYS A 853 -30.27 -24.76 -11.21
CA LYS A 853 -29.32 -25.06 -12.28
C LYS A 853 -29.70 -24.29 -13.55
N ALA A 854 -28.85 -23.36 -13.96
CA ALA A 854 -28.87 -22.76 -15.27
C ALA A 854 -27.81 -23.48 -16.13
N SER A 855 -28.25 -24.24 -17.14
CA SER A 855 -27.40 -25.20 -17.86
C SER A 855 -27.40 -24.99 -19.38
N ALA A 856 -27.75 -23.77 -19.82
CA ALA A 856 -27.71 -23.35 -21.22
C ALA A 856 -27.37 -21.85 -21.32
N LEU A 857 -26.89 -21.42 -22.50
CA LEU A 857 -26.51 -20.04 -22.80
C LEU A 857 -27.67 -19.05 -22.55
N TYR A 858 -27.37 -17.96 -21.83
CA TYR A 858 -28.32 -16.88 -21.51
C TYR A 858 -29.56 -17.34 -20.71
N GLN A 859 -29.45 -18.43 -19.95
CA GLN A 859 -30.54 -18.93 -19.13
C GLN A 859 -30.53 -18.31 -17.74
N THR A 860 -31.70 -17.99 -17.20
CA THR A 860 -31.89 -17.62 -15.80
C THR A 860 -32.73 -18.67 -15.08
N ALA A 861 -32.20 -19.25 -14.00
CA ALA A 861 -32.87 -20.26 -13.19
C ALA A 861 -32.93 -19.85 -11.70
N ILE A 862 -34.13 -19.67 -11.18
CA ILE A 862 -34.36 -19.23 -9.79
C ILE A 862 -35.34 -20.14 -9.05
N GLY A 863 -35.56 -19.88 -7.76
CA GLY A 863 -36.48 -20.64 -6.92
C GLY A 863 -35.83 -21.87 -6.28
N LYS A 864 -36.50 -23.03 -6.34
CA LYS A 864 -36.04 -24.23 -5.64
C LYS A 864 -36.09 -25.47 -6.51
N TYR A 865 -34.96 -26.19 -6.63
CA TYR A 865 -34.87 -27.47 -7.37
C TYR A 865 -35.55 -27.42 -8.75
N ASN A 866 -35.16 -26.46 -9.61
CA ASN A 866 -35.70 -26.40 -10.96
C ASN A 866 -35.38 -27.70 -11.73
N LYS A 867 -36.32 -28.12 -12.58
CA LYS A 867 -36.07 -29.15 -13.59
C LYS A 867 -35.09 -28.54 -14.59
N GLU A 868 -33.85 -29.03 -14.52
CA GLU A 868 -32.72 -28.63 -15.35
C GLU A 868 -33.10 -28.65 -16.83
N SER A 869 -32.77 -27.57 -17.54
CA SER A 869 -32.93 -27.50 -18.99
C SER A 869 -31.60 -27.14 -19.63
N LYS A 870 -31.18 -27.96 -20.58
CA LYS A 870 -30.03 -27.72 -21.46
C LYS A 870 -30.44 -27.17 -22.82
N VAL A 871 -31.71 -26.76 -22.95
CA VAL A 871 -32.25 -26.21 -24.18
C VAL A 871 -31.99 -24.71 -24.18
N GLU A 872 -31.21 -24.22 -25.13
CA GLU A 872 -30.84 -22.80 -25.23
C GLU A 872 -32.05 -21.88 -25.44
N THR A 873 -33.14 -22.37 -26.01
CA THR A 873 -34.36 -21.57 -26.19
C THR A 873 -35.13 -21.35 -24.88
N ASP A 874 -34.84 -22.09 -23.80
CA ASP A 874 -35.40 -21.88 -22.47
C ASP A 874 -34.62 -20.77 -21.75
N LYS A 875 -35.23 -19.59 -21.59
CA LYS A 875 -34.52 -18.39 -21.08
C LYS A 875 -34.78 -18.08 -19.62
N PHE A 876 -35.99 -18.32 -19.11
CA PHE A 876 -36.32 -18.03 -17.71
C PHE A 876 -37.07 -19.20 -17.08
N ILE A 877 -36.56 -19.70 -15.95
CA ILE A 877 -37.07 -20.89 -15.27
C ILE A 877 -37.23 -20.58 -13.78
N ILE A 878 -38.42 -20.85 -13.25
CA ILE A 878 -38.68 -20.81 -11.81
C ILE A 878 -38.93 -22.23 -11.32
N GLY A 879 -38.02 -22.72 -10.48
CA GLY A 879 -38.09 -24.03 -9.85
C GLY A 879 -39.04 -24.07 -8.66
N ASN A 880 -39.77 -25.16 -8.53
CA ASN A 880 -40.62 -25.48 -7.37
C ASN A 880 -40.48 -26.94 -6.90
N GLY A 881 -39.37 -27.59 -7.24
CA GLY A 881 -39.09 -28.95 -6.81
C GLY A 881 -38.81 -29.05 -5.32
N THR A 882 -38.75 -30.28 -4.81
CA THR A 882 -38.56 -30.54 -3.37
C THR A 882 -37.23 -31.20 -3.03
N SER A 883 -36.57 -31.85 -3.99
CA SER A 883 -35.25 -32.48 -3.87
C SER A 883 -34.55 -32.58 -5.22
N ASP A 884 -33.28 -32.97 -5.23
CA ASP A 884 -32.51 -33.23 -6.46
C ASP A 884 -33.11 -34.37 -7.31
N THR A 885 -33.79 -35.32 -6.67
CA THR A 885 -34.51 -36.43 -7.33
C THR A 885 -35.95 -36.07 -7.72
N ALA A 886 -36.48 -34.95 -7.24
CA ALA A 886 -37.85 -34.47 -7.48
C ALA A 886 -37.84 -33.00 -7.94
N ARG A 887 -37.05 -32.71 -8.97
CA ARG A 887 -36.96 -31.39 -9.60
C ARG A 887 -38.19 -31.05 -10.41
N SER A 888 -38.67 -29.80 -10.31
CA SER A 888 -39.88 -29.33 -11.00
C SER A 888 -39.80 -27.83 -11.29
N ASN A 889 -40.48 -27.37 -12.35
CA ASN A 889 -40.64 -25.96 -12.69
C ASN A 889 -42.10 -25.55 -12.50
N CYS A 890 -42.33 -24.39 -11.87
CA CYS A 890 -43.66 -23.76 -11.84
C CYS A 890 -43.90 -22.81 -13.01
N LEU A 891 -42.82 -22.22 -13.54
CA LEU A 891 -42.85 -21.35 -14.70
C LEU A 891 -41.62 -21.62 -15.57
N ARG A 892 -41.81 -21.61 -16.90
CA ARG A 892 -40.72 -21.60 -17.87
C ARG A 892 -41.09 -20.76 -19.08
N VAL A 893 -40.25 -19.79 -19.42
CA VAL A 893 -40.39 -18.94 -20.61
C VAL A 893 -39.39 -19.39 -21.66
N THR A 894 -39.85 -19.50 -22.90
CA THR A 894 -39.04 -19.97 -24.03
C THR A 894 -39.14 -18.99 -25.20
N ASN A 895 -38.08 -18.86 -25.99
CA ASN A 895 -38.06 -17.98 -27.18
C ASN A 895 -38.84 -18.55 -28.37
N THR A 896 -39.20 -19.83 -28.36
CA THR A 896 -39.73 -20.53 -29.54
C THR A 896 -41.04 -21.26 -29.31
N SER A 897 -41.38 -21.56 -28.06
CA SER A 897 -42.49 -22.47 -27.73
C SER A 897 -43.39 -21.90 -26.63
N GLY A 898 -43.34 -20.57 -26.44
CA GLY A 898 -44.20 -19.81 -25.53
C GLY A 898 -43.83 -19.98 -24.06
N VAL A 899 -44.83 -19.77 -23.21
CA VAL A 899 -44.73 -19.79 -21.75
C VAL A 899 -45.42 -21.04 -21.19
N TYR A 900 -44.69 -21.82 -20.40
CA TYR A 900 -45.20 -22.98 -19.69
C TYR A 900 -45.44 -22.63 -18.23
N SER A 901 -46.61 -23.04 -17.71
CA SER A 901 -46.94 -22.98 -16.29
C SER A 901 -47.42 -24.36 -15.85
N ASN A 902 -47.04 -24.81 -14.65
CA ASN A 902 -47.54 -26.05 -14.08
C ASN A 902 -48.92 -25.92 -13.42
N SER A 903 -49.51 -24.71 -13.45
CA SER A 903 -50.83 -24.40 -12.88
C SER A 903 -51.56 -23.31 -13.69
N THR A 904 -52.68 -22.81 -13.16
CA THR A 904 -53.56 -21.85 -13.83
C THR A 904 -52.97 -20.43 -13.88
N PHE A 905 -53.02 -19.80 -15.05
CA PHE A 905 -52.87 -18.35 -15.19
C PHE A 905 -54.14 -17.64 -14.69
N LYS A 906 -54.00 -16.61 -13.86
CA LYS A 906 -55.13 -15.85 -13.28
C LYS A 906 -54.98 -14.37 -13.61
N SER A 907 -55.93 -13.82 -14.37
CA SER A 907 -56.03 -12.40 -14.74
C SER A 907 -57.40 -11.84 -14.34
N SER A 908 -57.50 -10.51 -14.20
CA SER A 908 -58.73 -9.79 -13.85
C SER A 908 -59.42 -9.11 -15.05
N GLY A 909 -58.86 -9.21 -16.25
CA GLY A 909 -59.47 -8.69 -17.48
C GLY A 909 -60.79 -9.38 -17.83
N ALA A 910 -61.57 -8.79 -18.72
CA ALA A 910 -62.97 -9.15 -18.95
C ALA A 910 -63.15 -10.46 -19.75
N ASP A 911 -62.25 -10.73 -20.69
CA ASP A 911 -62.50 -11.63 -21.81
C ASP A 911 -61.24 -12.13 -22.53
N TYR A 912 -61.44 -13.07 -23.45
CA TYR A 912 -60.46 -13.48 -24.46
C TYR A 912 -60.74 -12.68 -25.74
N ALA A 913 -59.73 -11.93 -26.18
CA ALA A 913 -59.81 -11.09 -27.36
C ALA A 913 -58.66 -11.36 -28.34
N GLU A 914 -58.81 -10.82 -29.53
CA GLU A 914 -57.76 -10.79 -30.56
C GLU A 914 -57.83 -9.43 -31.27
N MET A 915 -56.69 -8.92 -31.72
CA MET A 915 -56.62 -7.63 -32.42
C MET A 915 -57.11 -7.79 -33.86
N PHE A 916 -57.96 -6.87 -34.32
CA PHE A 916 -58.42 -6.82 -35.71
C PHE A 916 -58.30 -5.42 -36.30
N GLU A 917 -58.02 -5.36 -37.60
CA GLU A 917 -57.98 -4.11 -38.34
C GLU A 917 -59.38 -3.69 -38.79
N TRP A 918 -59.72 -2.41 -38.66
CA TRP A 918 -60.96 -1.83 -39.16
C TRP A 918 -60.96 -1.68 -40.67
N LEU A 919 -62.08 -2.06 -41.31
CA LEU A 919 -62.28 -1.91 -42.75
C LEU A 919 -62.20 -0.46 -43.21
N ASP A 920 -62.67 0.47 -42.38
CA ASP A 920 -62.62 1.92 -42.62
C ASP A 920 -61.35 2.59 -42.08
N GLY A 921 -60.43 1.79 -41.50
CA GLY A 921 -59.20 2.24 -40.85
C GLY A 921 -59.41 3.11 -39.60
N ASN A 922 -60.66 3.36 -39.19
CA ASN A 922 -61.04 4.28 -38.10
C ASN A 922 -60.21 5.59 -38.06
N THR A 923 -59.97 6.18 -39.23
CA THR A 923 -59.11 7.39 -39.38
C THR A 923 -59.60 8.58 -38.55
N ASP A 924 -60.90 8.63 -38.24
CA ASP A 924 -61.55 9.62 -37.37
C ASP A 924 -61.32 9.40 -35.86
N LYS A 925 -60.63 8.31 -35.45
CA LYS A 925 -60.40 7.93 -34.04
C LYS A 925 -61.68 7.82 -33.21
N LYS A 926 -62.73 7.21 -33.77
CA LYS A 926 -63.99 7.02 -33.08
C LYS A 926 -63.82 5.98 -31.98
N GLU A 927 -64.37 6.26 -30.80
CA GLU A 927 -64.50 5.29 -29.72
C GLU A 927 -65.54 4.24 -30.09
N ARG A 928 -65.15 2.96 -30.08
CA ARG A 928 -65.98 1.85 -30.56
C ARG A 928 -66.12 0.72 -29.53
N THR A 929 -65.55 0.89 -28.34
CA THR A 929 -65.69 -0.06 -27.21
C THR A 929 -67.15 -0.39 -26.96
N GLY A 930 -67.44 -1.69 -26.79
CA GLY A 930 -68.79 -2.16 -26.48
C GLY A 930 -69.73 -2.25 -27.69
N LEU A 931 -69.28 -1.92 -28.90
CA LEU A 931 -70.02 -2.16 -30.14
C LEU A 931 -69.81 -3.59 -30.64
N PHE A 932 -70.87 -4.16 -31.20
CA PHE A 932 -70.82 -5.42 -31.94
C PHE A 932 -70.18 -5.21 -33.31
N VAL A 933 -69.30 -6.16 -33.66
CA VAL A 933 -68.57 -6.15 -34.93
C VAL A 933 -68.74 -7.47 -35.67
N THR A 934 -68.63 -7.40 -36.99
CA THR A 934 -68.59 -8.55 -37.89
C THR A 934 -67.36 -8.47 -38.79
N LEU A 935 -67.07 -9.56 -39.49
CA LEU A 935 -65.98 -9.65 -40.46
C LEU A 935 -66.48 -9.34 -41.86
N GLU A 936 -65.73 -8.50 -42.56
CA GLU A 936 -65.81 -8.35 -44.00
C GLU A 936 -64.42 -8.64 -44.57
N LYS A 937 -64.26 -9.82 -45.15
CA LYS A 937 -62.96 -10.42 -45.49
C LYS A 937 -62.14 -10.66 -44.20
N ASP A 938 -60.98 -10.02 -44.09
CA ASP A 938 -60.02 -10.11 -43.00
C ASP A 938 -60.08 -8.91 -42.02
N LYS A 939 -61.02 -7.98 -42.24
CA LYS A 939 -61.18 -6.77 -41.43
C LYS A 939 -62.52 -6.72 -40.70
N ILE A 940 -62.57 -5.95 -39.63
CA ILE A 940 -63.79 -5.72 -38.85
C ILE A 940 -64.55 -4.48 -39.32
N ARG A 941 -65.87 -4.55 -39.24
CA ARG A 941 -66.77 -3.40 -39.33
C ARG A 941 -67.86 -3.51 -38.29
N VAL A 942 -68.52 -2.39 -38.00
CA VAL A 942 -69.69 -2.37 -37.13
C VAL A 942 -70.77 -3.29 -37.72
N ALA A 943 -71.32 -4.16 -36.88
CA ALA A 943 -72.34 -5.11 -37.31
C ALA A 943 -73.71 -4.43 -37.45
N THR A 944 -74.55 -5.00 -38.31
CA THR A 944 -75.91 -4.56 -38.60
C THR A 944 -76.90 -5.69 -38.28
N PRO A 945 -78.21 -5.41 -38.13
CA PRO A 945 -79.22 -6.43 -37.90
C PRO A 945 -79.33 -7.50 -39.01
N GLU A 946 -78.85 -7.20 -40.21
CA GLU A 946 -78.88 -8.09 -41.38
C GLU A 946 -77.66 -9.01 -41.47
N ASP A 947 -76.66 -8.82 -40.61
CA ASP A 947 -75.48 -9.69 -40.56
C ASP A 947 -75.83 -11.02 -39.87
N ASP A 948 -75.58 -12.12 -40.57
CA ASP A 948 -75.82 -13.48 -40.09
C ASP A 948 -74.71 -13.99 -39.16
N TYR A 949 -73.51 -13.44 -39.30
CA TYR A 949 -72.35 -13.73 -38.48
C TYR A 949 -71.91 -12.52 -37.67
N ILE A 950 -71.74 -12.71 -36.37
CA ILE A 950 -71.21 -11.70 -35.44
C ILE A 950 -69.93 -12.25 -34.81
N LEU A 951 -68.82 -11.54 -35.03
CA LEU A 951 -67.51 -11.94 -34.54
C LEU A 951 -67.45 -11.83 -33.01
N GLY A 952 -67.75 -10.64 -32.50
CA GLY A 952 -67.60 -10.30 -31.09
C GLY A 952 -67.96 -8.85 -30.79
N ILE A 953 -67.43 -8.34 -29.69
CA ILE A 953 -67.65 -6.97 -29.21
C ILE A 953 -66.30 -6.32 -28.99
N VAL A 954 -66.11 -5.05 -29.37
CA VAL A 954 -64.87 -4.32 -29.11
C VAL A 954 -64.60 -4.28 -27.59
N SER A 955 -63.46 -4.83 -27.17
CA SER A 955 -63.09 -5.03 -25.77
C SER A 955 -62.18 -3.93 -25.27
N ALA A 956 -62.50 -3.39 -24.08
CA ALA A 956 -61.66 -2.38 -23.42
C ALA A 956 -60.48 -2.98 -22.63
N CYS A 957 -60.66 -4.18 -22.06
CA CYS A 957 -59.75 -4.72 -21.04
C CYS A 957 -59.65 -6.25 -21.14
N PRO A 958 -59.13 -6.79 -22.26
CA PRO A 958 -59.00 -8.24 -22.41
C PRO A 958 -58.09 -8.85 -21.34
N SER A 959 -58.48 -10.02 -20.83
CA SER A 959 -57.67 -10.85 -19.93
C SER A 959 -56.52 -11.54 -20.65
N VAL A 960 -56.78 -11.94 -21.89
CA VAL A 960 -55.83 -12.52 -22.84
C VAL A 960 -56.14 -11.91 -24.20
N CYS A 961 -55.14 -11.31 -24.85
CA CYS A 961 -55.28 -10.72 -26.17
C CYS A 961 -54.29 -11.36 -27.14
N GLY A 962 -54.80 -11.92 -28.25
CA GLY A 962 -54.00 -12.46 -29.35
C GLY A 962 -53.63 -11.39 -30.39
N ASP A 963 -52.62 -11.70 -31.21
CA ASP A 963 -52.24 -10.92 -32.39
C ASP A 963 -51.88 -9.43 -32.10
N VAL A 964 -51.33 -9.18 -30.90
CA VAL A 964 -51.08 -7.84 -30.36
C VAL A 964 -49.88 -7.16 -31.02
N HIS A 965 -48.75 -7.86 -31.12
CA HIS A 965 -47.50 -7.34 -31.68
C HIS A 965 -47.06 -5.98 -31.08
N ASP A 966 -47.15 -5.80 -29.76
CA ASP A 966 -46.76 -4.52 -29.15
C ASP A 966 -45.24 -4.35 -29.03
N ASP A 967 -44.51 -5.43 -28.74
CA ASP A 967 -43.06 -5.34 -28.54
C ASP A 967 -42.24 -5.38 -29.84
N THR A 968 -42.79 -5.96 -30.90
CA THR A 968 -42.05 -6.20 -32.15
C THR A 968 -42.94 -6.05 -33.37
N TRP A 969 -42.35 -5.60 -34.48
CA TRP A 969 -43.05 -5.53 -35.75
C TRP A 969 -43.57 -6.91 -36.16
N ALA A 970 -44.83 -6.98 -36.57
CA ALA A 970 -45.52 -8.25 -36.77
C ALA A 970 -44.81 -9.23 -37.71
N ASN A 971 -44.10 -8.71 -38.72
CA ASN A 971 -43.35 -9.50 -39.69
C ASN A 971 -41.83 -9.37 -39.53
N MET A 972 -41.33 -9.01 -38.35
CA MET A 972 -39.89 -8.89 -38.07
C MET A 972 -39.15 -10.20 -38.30
N HIS A 973 -39.74 -11.33 -37.90
CA HIS A 973 -39.18 -12.66 -38.07
C HIS A 973 -39.96 -13.45 -39.12
N LEU A 974 -39.26 -14.37 -39.81
CA LEU A 974 -39.89 -15.32 -40.71
C LEU A 974 -40.65 -16.37 -39.92
N THR A 975 -41.89 -16.59 -40.30
CA THR A 975 -42.73 -17.68 -39.80
C THR A 975 -43.10 -18.62 -40.95
N THR A 976 -43.47 -19.86 -40.62
CA THR A 976 -44.11 -20.77 -41.57
C THR A 976 -45.50 -20.25 -41.93
N VAL A 977 -46.14 -20.87 -42.92
CA VAL A 977 -47.54 -20.57 -43.28
C VAL A 977 -48.52 -20.82 -42.13
N PHE A 978 -48.11 -21.54 -41.08
CA PHE A 978 -48.91 -21.81 -39.89
C PHE A 978 -48.57 -20.89 -38.70
N GLY A 979 -47.69 -19.90 -38.89
CA GLY A 979 -47.29 -18.96 -37.84
C GLY A 979 -46.18 -19.47 -36.90
N GLU A 980 -45.59 -20.64 -37.18
CA GLU A 980 -44.47 -21.16 -36.40
C GLU A 980 -43.18 -20.39 -36.74
N PRO A 981 -42.38 -19.94 -35.75
CA PRO A 981 -41.12 -19.26 -36.03
C PRO A 981 -40.16 -20.14 -36.84
N VAL A 982 -39.56 -19.60 -37.90
CA VAL A 982 -38.47 -20.25 -38.62
C VAL A 982 -37.17 -19.95 -37.88
N LEU A 983 -36.48 -21.00 -37.43
CA LEU A 983 -35.21 -20.87 -36.73
C LEU A 983 -34.04 -20.96 -37.71
N GLU A 984 -32.97 -20.23 -37.41
CA GLU A 984 -31.67 -20.37 -38.04
C GLU A 984 -30.60 -20.65 -36.99
N GLU A 985 -29.63 -21.47 -37.39
CA GLU A 985 -28.40 -21.70 -36.65
C GLU A 985 -27.36 -20.71 -37.18
N VAL A 986 -26.78 -19.90 -36.30
CA VAL A 986 -25.82 -18.85 -36.67
C VAL A 986 -24.53 -19.08 -35.90
N GLU A 987 -23.42 -19.15 -36.63
CA GLU A 987 -22.09 -19.16 -36.04
C GLU A 987 -21.73 -17.72 -35.64
N ILE A 988 -21.60 -17.49 -34.34
CA ILE A 988 -21.05 -16.26 -33.78
C ILE A 988 -19.53 -16.44 -33.71
N PRO A 989 -18.74 -15.64 -34.45
CA PRO A 989 -17.29 -15.76 -34.39
C PRO A 989 -16.76 -15.29 -33.03
N GLU A 990 -15.56 -15.76 -32.70
CA GLU A 990 -14.83 -15.27 -31.53
C GLU A 990 -14.66 -13.74 -31.61
N ARG A 991 -15.07 -13.04 -30.55
CA ARG A 991 -14.78 -11.60 -30.40
C ARG A 991 -13.59 -11.43 -29.49
N THR A 992 -12.64 -10.62 -29.94
CA THR A 992 -11.44 -10.29 -29.20
C THR A 992 -11.31 -8.79 -28.99
N GLU A 993 -10.64 -8.41 -27.91
CA GLU A 993 -10.20 -7.04 -27.67
C GLU A 993 -8.68 -6.99 -27.58
N GLU A 994 -8.09 -5.98 -28.25
CA GLU A 994 -6.65 -5.75 -28.24
C GLU A 994 -6.29 -4.74 -27.15
N PHE A 995 -5.39 -5.12 -26.25
CA PHE A 995 -4.83 -4.23 -25.24
C PHE A 995 -3.34 -4.02 -25.48
N MET A 996 -2.86 -2.79 -25.31
CA MET A 996 -1.43 -2.47 -25.40
C MET A 996 -0.75 -2.89 -24.11
N THR A 997 0.16 -3.84 -24.23
CA THR A 997 0.87 -4.51 -23.14
C THR A 997 2.39 -4.28 -23.35
N ARG A 998 3.27 -4.61 -22.39
CA ARG A 998 4.75 -4.56 -22.57
C ARG A 998 5.42 -5.93 -22.43
N ASN A 999 6.27 -6.41 -23.34
CA ASN A 999 6.90 -7.73 -23.17
C ASN A 999 7.92 -7.76 -21.99
N GLU A 1000 8.58 -8.91 -21.76
CA GLU A 1000 9.57 -9.07 -20.70
C GLU A 1000 10.76 -8.10 -20.84
N GLU A 1001 10.99 -7.62 -22.07
CA GLU A 1001 11.99 -6.62 -22.44
C GLU A 1001 11.49 -5.16 -22.31
N GLY A 1002 10.22 -4.95 -21.97
CA GLY A 1002 9.61 -3.63 -21.77
C GLY A 1002 9.09 -2.95 -23.05
N GLU A 1003 9.05 -3.65 -24.19
CA GLU A 1003 8.54 -3.18 -25.48
C GLU A 1003 7.02 -3.27 -25.55
N GLU A 1004 6.35 -2.27 -26.11
CA GLU A 1004 4.90 -2.30 -26.28
C GLU A 1004 4.48 -3.35 -27.33
N VAL A 1005 3.73 -4.35 -26.91
CA VAL A 1005 3.18 -5.43 -27.74
C VAL A 1005 1.66 -5.48 -27.58
N LYS A 1006 0.96 -5.99 -28.59
CA LYS A 1006 -0.51 -6.12 -28.56
C LYS A 1006 -0.89 -7.48 -28.01
N GLU A 1007 -1.71 -7.50 -26.96
CA GLU A 1007 -2.29 -8.71 -26.39
C GLU A 1007 -3.77 -8.78 -26.78
N VAL A 1008 -4.19 -9.94 -27.27
CA VAL A 1008 -5.54 -10.18 -27.78
C VAL A 1008 -6.27 -11.03 -26.75
N ILE A 1009 -7.26 -10.45 -26.07
CA ILE A 1009 -8.10 -11.17 -25.10
C ILE A 1009 -9.40 -11.57 -25.79
N VAL A 1010 -9.75 -12.85 -25.73
CA VAL A 1010 -11.06 -13.34 -26.17
C VAL A 1010 -12.11 -12.91 -25.15
N ILE A 1011 -12.97 -11.99 -25.55
CA ILE A 1011 -14.07 -11.49 -24.72
C ILE A 1011 -15.38 -12.26 -24.98
N GLU A 1012 -15.51 -12.91 -26.13
CA GLU A 1012 -16.64 -13.79 -26.44
C GLU A 1012 -16.11 -14.97 -27.26
N GLN A 1013 -16.27 -16.19 -26.75
CA GLN A 1013 -15.85 -17.39 -27.47
C GLN A 1013 -16.73 -17.60 -28.71
N ALA A 1014 -16.13 -18.15 -29.77
CA ALA A 1014 -16.90 -18.59 -30.92
C ALA A 1014 -17.91 -19.65 -30.45
N HIS A 1015 -19.18 -19.43 -30.77
CA HIS A 1015 -20.24 -20.36 -30.41
C HIS A 1015 -21.35 -20.30 -31.45
N THR A 1016 -22.23 -21.30 -31.39
CA THR A 1016 -23.38 -21.38 -32.27
C THR A 1016 -24.60 -20.93 -31.49
N GLU A 1017 -25.40 -20.03 -32.08
CA GLU A 1017 -26.67 -19.60 -31.52
C GLU A 1017 -27.83 -20.07 -32.39
N ILE A 1018 -28.87 -20.61 -31.76
CA ILE A 1018 -30.17 -20.85 -32.41
C ILE A 1018 -31.09 -19.66 -32.14
N ARG A 1019 -31.49 -18.95 -33.20
CA ARG A 1019 -32.36 -17.76 -33.11
C ARG A 1019 -33.48 -17.78 -34.14
N GLN A 1020 -34.48 -16.91 -33.95
CA GLN A 1020 -35.52 -16.69 -34.95
C GLN A 1020 -34.93 -15.96 -36.16
N LYS A 1021 -35.22 -16.45 -37.36
CA LYS A 1021 -34.68 -15.89 -38.59
C LYS A 1021 -35.36 -14.56 -38.92
N LEU A 1022 -34.59 -13.50 -39.11
CA LEU A 1022 -35.12 -12.19 -39.52
C LEU A 1022 -35.73 -12.25 -40.92
N ASN A 1023 -36.81 -11.51 -41.10
CA ASN A 1023 -37.43 -11.30 -42.40
C ASN A 1023 -36.59 -10.33 -43.23
N THR A 1024 -36.37 -10.62 -44.51
CA THR A 1024 -35.61 -9.74 -45.42
C THR A 1024 -36.30 -8.41 -45.68
N GLU A 1025 -37.61 -8.34 -45.47
CA GLU A 1025 -38.40 -7.11 -45.58
C GLU A 1025 -38.37 -6.26 -44.29
N TYR A 1026 -37.74 -6.76 -43.22
CA TYR A 1026 -37.59 -5.99 -41.99
C TYR A 1026 -36.56 -4.88 -42.16
N ASP A 1027 -37.03 -3.66 -41.91
CA ASP A 1027 -36.24 -2.43 -41.97
C ASP A 1027 -36.15 -1.83 -40.56
N ASN A 1028 -35.02 -2.06 -39.91
CA ASN A 1028 -34.75 -1.60 -38.55
C ASN A 1028 -34.57 -0.08 -38.42
N THR A 1029 -34.60 0.67 -39.52
CA THR A 1029 -34.52 2.14 -39.52
C THR A 1029 -35.89 2.80 -39.39
N LYS A 1030 -36.97 2.04 -39.60
CA LYS A 1030 -38.35 2.53 -39.45
C LYS A 1030 -38.81 2.37 -38.02
N GLU A 1031 -39.38 3.44 -37.48
CA GLU A 1031 -40.08 3.39 -36.20
C GLU A 1031 -41.29 2.47 -36.32
N TYR A 1032 -41.42 1.53 -35.39
CA TYR A 1032 -42.56 0.64 -35.31
C TYR A 1032 -43.59 1.21 -34.32
N ILE A 1033 -44.83 1.37 -34.79
CA ILE A 1033 -45.96 1.74 -33.93
C ILE A 1033 -46.75 0.45 -33.62
N PRO A 1034 -46.83 0.04 -32.34
CA PRO A 1034 -47.62 -1.09 -31.86
C PRO A 1034 -49.06 -1.10 -32.41
N ARG A 1035 -49.67 -2.27 -32.60
CA ARG A 1035 -51.09 -2.32 -33.03
C ARG A 1035 -51.99 -1.66 -32.00
N SER A 1036 -51.72 -1.84 -30.71
CA SER A 1036 -52.49 -1.19 -29.63
C SER A 1036 -52.48 0.33 -29.67
N GLU A 1037 -51.51 0.95 -30.35
CA GLU A 1037 -51.39 2.40 -30.50
C GLU A 1037 -51.88 2.92 -31.86
N ARG A 1038 -52.25 2.02 -32.78
CA ARG A 1038 -52.72 2.35 -34.12
C ARG A 1038 -54.24 2.36 -34.18
N THR A 1039 -54.80 3.46 -34.67
CA THR A 1039 -56.25 3.72 -34.64
C THR A 1039 -57.04 2.75 -35.51
N GLU A 1040 -56.41 2.19 -36.54
CA GLU A 1040 -57.03 1.18 -37.39
C GLU A 1040 -57.13 -0.19 -36.72
N TRP A 1041 -56.61 -0.41 -35.51
CA TRP A 1041 -56.68 -1.68 -34.79
C TRP A 1041 -57.50 -1.56 -33.49
N ASP A 1042 -58.30 -2.57 -33.20
CA ASP A 1042 -58.99 -2.71 -31.91
C ASP A 1042 -59.01 -4.17 -31.45
N ALA A 1043 -59.01 -4.37 -30.13
CA ALA A 1043 -59.20 -5.69 -29.54
C ALA A 1043 -60.68 -6.07 -29.61
N VAL A 1044 -60.99 -7.25 -30.15
CA VAL A 1044 -62.37 -7.77 -30.21
C VAL A 1044 -62.50 -8.94 -29.26
N GLY A 1045 -63.35 -8.79 -28.25
CA GLY A 1045 -63.72 -9.85 -27.33
C GLY A 1045 -64.63 -10.88 -27.98
N ILE A 1046 -64.17 -12.12 -28.03
CA ILE A 1046 -64.86 -13.24 -28.70
C ILE A 1046 -65.47 -14.19 -27.66
N LEU A 1047 -64.97 -14.18 -26.42
CA LEU A 1047 -65.43 -15.01 -25.31
C LEU A 1047 -65.19 -14.31 -23.98
N GLY A 1048 -66.20 -14.18 -23.12
CA GLY A 1048 -66.00 -13.63 -21.78
C GLY A 1048 -67.13 -12.73 -21.30
N LYS A 1049 -66.88 -12.00 -20.21
CA LYS A 1049 -67.86 -11.12 -19.56
C LYS A 1049 -67.60 -9.67 -19.95
N LEU A 1050 -68.17 -9.27 -21.08
CA LEU A 1050 -67.99 -7.93 -21.65
C LEU A 1050 -69.12 -6.97 -21.28
N VAL A 1051 -68.85 -5.69 -21.50
CA VAL A 1051 -69.85 -4.63 -21.50
C VAL A 1051 -70.18 -4.30 -22.95
N ALA A 1052 -71.46 -4.24 -23.28
CA ALA A 1052 -71.94 -3.77 -24.57
C ALA A 1052 -72.77 -2.51 -24.39
N ILE A 1053 -72.73 -1.64 -25.40
CA ILE A 1053 -73.65 -0.52 -25.55
C ILE A 1053 -74.99 -1.10 -26.00
N ASP A 1054 -76.10 -0.69 -25.39
CA ASP A 1054 -77.45 -1.17 -25.68
C ASP A 1054 -78.46 -0.04 -25.89
N ASP A 1055 -79.55 -0.35 -26.58
CA ASP A 1055 -80.65 0.60 -26.89
C ASP A 1055 -81.65 0.78 -25.73
N GLY A 1056 -81.38 0.17 -24.56
CA GLY A 1056 -82.25 0.15 -23.39
C GLY A 1056 -83.31 -0.97 -23.39
N SER A 1057 -83.43 -1.75 -24.47
CA SER A 1057 -84.42 -2.84 -24.56
C SER A 1057 -83.94 -4.15 -23.94
N CYS A 1058 -82.63 -4.33 -23.76
CA CYS A 1058 -82.09 -5.60 -23.27
C CYS A 1058 -82.49 -5.87 -21.81
N GLU A 1059 -82.99 -7.06 -21.52
CA GLU A 1059 -83.43 -7.42 -20.17
C GLU A 1059 -82.43 -8.34 -19.46
N GLU A 1060 -82.28 -8.18 -18.14
CA GLU A 1060 -81.49 -9.10 -17.32
C GLU A 1060 -82.03 -10.53 -17.44
N ASN A 1061 -81.15 -11.51 -17.56
CA ASN A 1061 -81.53 -12.89 -17.88
C ASN A 1061 -82.26 -13.05 -19.23
N GLY A 1062 -82.19 -12.06 -20.11
CA GLY A 1062 -82.60 -12.13 -21.50
C GLY A 1062 -81.47 -12.52 -22.45
N TRP A 1063 -81.75 -12.40 -23.74
CA TRP A 1063 -80.76 -12.52 -24.82
C TRP A 1063 -80.74 -11.21 -25.60
N CYS A 1064 -79.58 -10.86 -26.14
CA CYS A 1064 -79.46 -9.71 -27.04
C CYS A 1064 -78.94 -10.14 -28.41
N LYS A 1065 -79.27 -9.35 -29.42
CA LYS A 1065 -78.78 -9.45 -30.79
C LYS A 1065 -78.26 -8.08 -31.22
N VAL A 1066 -77.64 -8.03 -32.39
CA VAL A 1066 -77.19 -6.77 -32.99
C VAL A 1066 -78.39 -5.95 -33.44
N GLY A 1067 -78.44 -4.71 -32.97
CA GLY A 1067 -79.35 -3.67 -33.42
C GLY A 1067 -78.66 -2.71 -34.40
N GLU A 1068 -79.36 -1.63 -34.77
CA GLU A 1068 -78.83 -0.62 -35.67
C GLU A 1068 -77.57 0.04 -35.10
N GLY A 1069 -76.54 0.21 -35.92
CA GLY A 1069 -75.27 0.81 -35.50
C GLY A 1069 -74.42 -0.04 -34.56
N GLY A 1070 -74.65 -1.36 -34.50
CA GLY A 1070 -73.83 -2.29 -33.72
C GLY A 1070 -74.08 -2.24 -32.22
N ILE A 1071 -75.17 -1.63 -31.76
CA ILE A 1071 -75.58 -1.64 -30.34
C ILE A 1071 -76.44 -2.88 -30.05
N ALA A 1072 -76.47 -3.33 -28.80
CA ALA A 1072 -77.29 -4.46 -28.38
C ALA A 1072 -78.78 -4.08 -28.37
N THR A 1073 -79.62 -4.96 -28.91
CA THR A 1073 -81.10 -4.89 -28.79
C THR A 1073 -81.65 -6.23 -28.31
N ILE A 1074 -82.84 -6.24 -27.73
CA ILE A 1074 -83.47 -7.45 -27.21
C ILE A 1074 -83.63 -8.52 -28.31
N SER A 1075 -83.38 -9.78 -27.93
CA SER A 1075 -83.68 -10.94 -28.76
C SER A 1075 -84.61 -11.88 -28.01
N GLU A 1076 -85.79 -12.13 -28.58
CA GLU A 1076 -86.70 -13.17 -28.09
C GLU A 1076 -86.14 -14.58 -28.36
N GLN A 1077 -85.24 -14.69 -29.35
CA GLN A 1077 -84.54 -15.92 -29.66
C GLN A 1077 -83.23 -16.01 -28.89
N LYS A 1078 -82.85 -17.24 -28.52
CA LYS A 1078 -81.57 -17.50 -27.87
C LYS A 1078 -80.42 -17.19 -28.84
N THR A 1079 -79.56 -16.26 -28.46
CA THR A 1079 -78.31 -15.93 -29.18
C THR A 1079 -77.10 -16.46 -28.41
N ARG A 1080 -75.88 -16.16 -28.86
CA ARG A 1080 -74.66 -16.40 -28.07
C ARG A 1080 -74.37 -15.30 -27.04
N PHE A 1081 -75.18 -14.24 -26.97
CA PHE A 1081 -74.95 -13.07 -26.12
C PHE A 1081 -75.97 -13.01 -24.98
N ARG A 1082 -75.60 -13.56 -23.83
CA ARG A 1082 -76.47 -13.67 -22.66
C ARG A 1082 -76.35 -12.43 -21.80
N VAL A 1083 -77.44 -11.68 -21.61
CA VAL A 1083 -77.45 -10.51 -20.74
C VAL A 1083 -77.41 -10.95 -19.27
N MET A 1084 -76.38 -10.51 -18.55
CA MET A 1084 -76.17 -10.86 -17.15
C MET A 1084 -76.77 -9.82 -16.20
N LYS A 1085 -76.54 -8.54 -16.52
CA LYS A 1085 -76.91 -7.42 -15.65
C LYS A 1085 -77.00 -6.13 -16.45
N ARG A 1086 -77.94 -5.25 -16.12
CA ARG A 1086 -77.94 -3.87 -16.59
C ARG A 1086 -77.01 -3.01 -15.72
N LEU A 1087 -76.09 -2.29 -16.35
CA LEU A 1087 -75.13 -1.44 -15.63
C LEU A 1087 -75.67 -0.02 -15.48
N ASP A 1088 -76.24 0.52 -16.56
CA ASP A 1088 -76.91 1.82 -16.58
C ASP A 1088 -77.98 1.87 -17.70
N GLN A 1089 -78.39 3.07 -18.09
CA GLN A 1089 -79.42 3.28 -19.11
C GLN A 1089 -79.04 2.73 -20.49
N ASN A 1090 -77.74 2.73 -20.84
CA ASN A 1090 -77.25 2.42 -22.19
C ASN A 1090 -76.16 1.32 -22.20
N HIS A 1091 -75.83 0.73 -21.05
CA HIS A 1091 -74.81 -0.33 -20.96
C HIS A 1091 -75.34 -1.55 -20.23
N ILE A 1092 -75.03 -2.71 -20.82
CA ILE A 1092 -75.31 -4.03 -20.24
C ILE A 1092 -74.03 -4.82 -20.10
N LYS A 1093 -73.94 -5.60 -19.03
CA LYS A 1093 -72.94 -6.66 -18.88
C LYS A 1093 -73.51 -7.94 -19.46
N LEU A 1094 -72.79 -8.53 -20.41
CA LEU A 1094 -73.19 -9.77 -21.05
C LEU A 1094 -72.08 -10.81 -21.00
N LEU A 1095 -72.46 -12.07 -21.16
CA LEU A 1095 -71.55 -13.19 -21.36
C LEU A 1095 -71.66 -13.61 -22.82
N ILE A 1096 -70.53 -13.56 -23.54
CA ILE A 1096 -70.42 -14.22 -24.84
C ILE A 1096 -70.22 -15.72 -24.56
N LEU A 1097 -71.11 -16.55 -25.11
CA LEU A 1097 -71.10 -18.01 -25.01
C LEU A 1097 -70.38 -18.66 -26.19
#